data_AF-A0A950E4H9-F1
#
_entry.id   AF-A0A950E4H9-F1
#
_cell.length_a   1.000
_cell.length_b   1.000
_cell.length_c   1.000
_cell.angle_alpha   90.00
_cell.angle_beta   90.00
_cell.angle_gamma   90.00
#
_symmetry.space_group_name_H-M   'P 1'
#
loop_
_entity.id
_entity.type
_entity.pdbx_description
1 polymer ?
#
loop_
_entity_poly.entity_id
_entity_poly.type
_entity_poly.pdbx_seq_one_letter_code
_entity_poly.pdbx_strand_id
1 'polypeptide(L)'
;MRKTSLYLSGLIAAAILLIAPALANADSSSTLTVVGTSDVNDSGLIPNLIQPQFQKAFPQYSFKYLPSATGAAIQAAENGTGGPSALIVHAASLENQFVANGFSYNNQYGNAIFTNDFVIVGPTGDPAGVGTNAANNAAQAFADIATAGAQGKATFFSRGGGATASGTTVEEHAIWALVASSGLQPTSLTLCAVSAADGGGMSPIAASAGVANGGPCPDGGTVLGGAGGHNPPWYQITQTSQASTVETTNSCNGFTGCYTITDRGTFDYLSSGTDGGITIPNLRIVSRDNSASAPGGINVLINYFHVYIVNPSKPGETVNLTAAQDFVSFLTSQAFQTQLKTYLATTDPGGPPFKASASPDLTETGLTKNYNAKKPMTVKGTLVNAEPGYPALSGETVNIQQIVGGVPLTVASGKTDSTGGYSIKFTPSSTGQYEVSTGQISKIETATLNPPYGDTLSPAATTPVSVKVHGATSNFRVQSQGGKALVLGTVAPGHGHVKGTVTVFARGGKKGAFRKVATDRLATSQGNFAISVPLAAGARNVKVSFQDPKQGVVAAMSRTVTVTISSKPASSVSLRSVKGTRGGFTVAGRTTPSGESGAKVELLRLNTATGAPARFTVFGRANLGAGKDKVTFHATKIKHGTQWVLQLEYIRPGQAPSFSGLRTVAVR
;
A
#
# COMPACT_ATOMS: atom_id res chain seq x y z
N MET A 1 31.87 64.76 -35.39
CA MET A 1 30.79 64.09 -34.65
C MET A 1 31.11 62.60 -34.58
N ARG A 2 31.21 62.03 -33.37
CA ARG A 2 30.95 60.62 -32.93
C ARG A 2 30.66 59.60 -34.07
N LYS A 3 31.32 58.44 -34.20
CA LYS A 3 31.58 57.36 -33.21
C LYS A 3 32.50 56.28 -33.83
N THR A 4 33.11 55.49 -32.95
CA THR A 4 34.15 54.46 -33.11
C THR A 4 33.69 53.06 -33.53
N SER A 5 34.70 52.25 -33.90
CA SER A 5 34.84 50.78 -33.81
C SER A 5 34.48 49.96 -35.04
N LEU A 6 35.50 49.36 -35.66
CA LEU A 6 35.38 48.16 -36.49
C LEU A 6 36.71 47.38 -36.52
N TYR A 7 36.62 46.12 -36.06
CA TYR A 7 37.45 44.93 -36.33
C TYR A 7 38.97 44.92 -36.08
N LEU A 8 39.37 44.32 -34.95
CA LEU A 8 40.54 43.42 -34.93
C LEU A 8 40.48 42.46 -33.72
N SER A 9 39.79 41.33 -33.86
CA SER A 9 39.85 40.23 -32.88
C SER A 9 39.40 38.93 -33.56
N GLY A 10 40.36 38.12 -33.99
CA GLY A 10 40.07 36.84 -34.62
C GLY A 10 41.33 35.99 -34.69
N LEU A 11 41.69 35.35 -33.58
CA LEU A 11 42.46 34.10 -33.42
C LEU A 11 42.86 34.00 -31.94
N ILE A 12 42.80 32.79 -31.38
CA ILE A 12 42.87 32.41 -29.94
C ILE A 12 41.48 32.33 -29.27
N ALA A 13 40.66 31.41 -29.77
CA ALA A 13 39.50 30.85 -29.05
C ALA A 13 39.36 29.37 -29.42
N ALA A 14 40.34 28.55 -29.04
CA ALA A 14 40.28 27.10 -29.19
C ALA A 14 41.28 26.40 -28.25
N ALA A 15 41.08 26.48 -26.92
CA ALA A 15 41.82 25.60 -25.98
C ALA A 15 41.26 25.47 -24.55
N ILE A 16 40.22 26.19 -24.11
CA ILE A 16 39.78 26.13 -22.71
C ILE A 16 38.24 26.08 -22.64
N LEU A 17 37.65 24.91 -22.85
CA LEU A 17 36.41 24.47 -22.20
C LEU A 17 36.16 22.96 -22.44
N LEU A 18 37.05 22.12 -21.92
CA LEU A 18 36.76 20.70 -21.67
C LEU A 18 37.02 20.42 -20.18
N ILE A 19 36.19 21.02 -19.32
CA ILE A 19 35.93 20.44 -18.01
C ILE A 19 34.57 19.77 -18.16
N ALA A 20 34.60 18.49 -18.56
CA ALA A 20 33.46 17.62 -18.41
C ALA A 20 33.09 17.57 -16.92
N PRO A 21 31.79 17.54 -16.55
CA PRO A 21 31.43 17.03 -15.24
C PRO A 21 31.95 15.59 -15.20
N ALA A 22 32.77 15.26 -14.19
CA ALA A 22 33.15 13.90 -13.90
C ALA A 22 31.86 13.07 -13.86
N LEU A 23 31.76 12.16 -14.83
CA LEU A 23 30.68 11.20 -14.96
C LEU A 23 30.60 10.41 -13.66
N ALA A 24 29.38 10.28 -13.12
CA ALA A 24 29.07 9.25 -12.15
C ALA A 24 29.53 7.91 -12.74
N ASN A 25 30.53 7.28 -12.12
CA ASN A 25 30.96 5.94 -12.50
C ASN A 25 29.92 4.95 -11.96
N ALA A 26 28.97 4.54 -12.81
CA ALA A 26 28.13 3.40 -12.52
C ALA A 26 29.04 2.16 -12.51
N ASP A 27 29.31 1.63 -11.32
CA ASP A 27 30.14 0.45 -11.17
C ASP A 27 29.42 -0.76 -11.76
N SER A 28 30.06 -1.41 -12.74
CA SER A 28 29.60 -2.66 -13.35
C SER A 28 30.06 -3.89 -12.54
N SER A 29 30.68 -3.65 -11.38
CA SER A 29 31.05 -4.65 -10.39
C SER A 29 29.94 -5.65 -10.15
N SER A 30 30.25 -6.95 -10.26
CA SER A 30 29.35 -8.02 -9.84
C SER A 30 29.25 -8.12 -8.31
N THR A 31 29.91 -7.27 -7.53
CA THR A 31 29.86 -7.29 -6.06
C THR A 31 28.91 -6.23 -5.52
N LEU A 32 27.91 -6.67 -4.77
CA LEU A 32 27.13 -5.83 -3.87
C LEU A 32 27.83 -5.78 -2.50
N THR A 33 28.37 -4.62 -2.16
CA THR A 33 28.85 -4.35 -0.79
C THR A 33 27.77 -3.64 0.01
N VAL A 34 27.43 -4.19 1.17
CA VAL A 34 26.51 -3.61 2.14
C VAL A 34 27.28 -3.33 3.41
N VAL A 35 27.28 -2.09 3.89
CA VAL A 35 27.71 -1.78 5.26
C VAL A 35 26.50 -1.84 6.17
N GLY A 36 26.69 -2.22 7.41
CA GLY A 36 25.56 -2.21 8.33
C GLY A 36 25.94 -2.55 9.74
N THR A 37 24.92 -2.51 10.59
CA THR A 37 25.05 -2.82 12.01
C THR A 37 25.48 -4.27 12.25
N SER A 38 26.32 -4.49 13.26
CA SER A 38 26.90 -5.79 13.58
C SER A 38 25.89 -6.77 14.14
N ASP A 39 24.86 -6.30 14.87
CA ASP A 39 23.81 -7.12 15.46
C ASP A 39 23.06 -7.99 14.43
N VAL A 40 22.77 -7.47 13.22
CA VAL A 40 22.16 -8.26 12.14
C VAL A 40 23.07 -9.39 11.65
N ASN A 41 24.39 -9.21 11.73
CA ASN A 41 25.35 -10.27 11.42
C ASN A 41 25.55 -11.23 12.60
N ASP A 42 25.66 -10.68 13.81
CA ASP A 42 25.88 -11.37 15.08
C ASP A 42 24.67 -12.23 15.47
N SER A 43 23.47 -11.94 14.97
CA SER A 43 22.29 -12.80 15.07
C SER A 43 22.30 -13.96 14.06
N GLY A 44 23.36 -14.08 13.24
CA GLY A 44 23.46 -15.02 12.15
C GLY A 44 22.57 -14.71 10.93
N LEU A 45 21.78 -13.64 10.94
CA LEU A 45 20.75 -13.39 9.92
C LEU A 45 21.37 -13.15 8.54
N ILE A 46 22.47 -12.39 8.49
CA ILE A 46 23.23 -12.16 7.26
C ILE A 46 23.75 -13.48 6.65
N PRO A 47 24.66 -14.24 7.33
CA PRO A 47 25.28 -15.41 6.72
C PRO A 47 24.31 -16.56 6.49
N ASN A 48 23.28 -16.73 7.33
CA ASN A 48 22.43 -17.92 7.30
C ASN A 48 21.12 -17.74 6.52
N LEU A 49 20.67 -16.50 6.27
CA LEU A 49 19.44 -16.26 5.52
C LEU A 49 19.60 -15.22 4.41
N ILE A 50 19.96 -13.97 4.73
CA ILE A 50 19.96 -12.87 3.76
C ILE A 50 20.92 -13.16 2.60
N GLN A 51 22.19 -13.45 2.89
CA GLN A 51 23.20 -13.72 1.88
C GLN A 51 22.84 -14.92 0.99
N PRO A 52 22.57 -16.13 1.51
CA PRO A 52 22.30 -17.29 0.65
C PRO A 52 21.02 -17.13 -0.18
N GLN A 53 19.96 -16.52 0.37
CA GLN A 53 18.71 -16.32 -0.36
C GLN A 53 18.83 -15.20 -1.40
N PHE A 54 19.57 -14.13 -1.11
CA PHE A 54 19.85 -13.06 -2.07
C PHE A 54 20.67 -13.60 -3.25
N GLN A 55 21.77 -14.29 -2.99
CA GLN A 55 22.62 -14.86 -4.06
C GLN A 55 21.88 -15.93 -4.87
N LYS A 56 20.92 -16.65 -4.26
CA LYS A 56 20.04 -17.56 -5.00
C LYS A 56 19.07 -16.83 -5.93
N ALA A 57 18.50 -15.71 -5.49
CA ALA A 57 17.58 -14.91 -6.29
C ALA A 57 18.29 -14.08 -7.37
N PHE A 58 19.52 -13.64 -7.08
CA PHE A 58 20.35 -12.79 -7.94
C PHE A 58 21.76 -13.39 -8.09
N PRO A 59 21.91 -14.52 -8.80
CA PRO A 59 23.18 -15.24 -8.92
C PRO A 59 24.27 -14.46 -9.67
N GLN A 60 23.92 -13.35 -10.33
CA GLN A 60 24.87 -12.44 -10.94
C GLN A 60 25.65 -11.59 -9.93
N TYR A 61 25.20 -11.53 -8.67
CA TYR A 61 25.86 -10.74 -7.64
C TYR A 61 26.63 -11.60 -6.62
N SER A 62 27.87 -11.20 -6.34
CA SER A 62 28.59 -11.55 -5.13
C SER A 62 28.15 -10.63 -4.00
N PHE A 63 27.80 -11.19 -2.85
CA PHE A 63 27.33 -10.41 -1.71
C PHE A 63 28.44 -10.27 -0.66
N LYS A 64 28.69 -9.04 -0.21
CA LYS A 64 29.66 -8.73 0.86
C LYS A 64 29.00 -7.84 1.91
N TYR A 65 28.92 -8.32 3.13
CA TYR A 65 28.47 -7.53 4.28
C TYR A 65 29.67 -7.06 5.12
N LEU A 66 29.68 -5.79 5.51
CA LEU A 66 30.68 -5.17 6.37
C LEU A 66 30.02 -4.77 7.70
N PRO A 67 30.01 -5.66 8.71
CA PRO A 67 29.39 -5.40 10.00
C PRO A 67 30.19 -4.39 10.83
N SER A 68 29.52 -3.41 11.43
CA SER A 68 30.12 -2.39 12.32
C SER A 68 29.07 -1.81 13.28
N ALA A 69 29.43 -0.87 14.16
CA ALA A 69 28.43 -0.12 14.93
C ALA A 69 27.60 0.78 14.01
N THR A 70 26.34 1.08 14.36
CA THR A 70 25.43 1.90 13.54
C THR A 70 26.05 3.22 13.07
N GLY A 71 26.63 4.02 13.98
CA GLY A 71 27.32 5.26 13.61
C GLY A 71 28.53 5.04 12.69
N ALA A 72 29.28 3.96 12.88
CA ALA A 72 30.42 3.63 12.02
C ALA A 72 29.96 3.16 10.62
N ALA A 73 28.86 2.41 10.53
CA ALA A 73 28.27 2.00 9.27
C ALA A 73 27.75 3.20 8.47
N ILE A 74 27.07 4.14 9.15
CA ILE A 74 26.63 5.41 8.57
C ILE A 74 27.85 6.19 8.07
N GLN A 75 28.87 6.39 8.92
CA GLN A 75 30.08 7.10 8.52
C GLN A 75 30.80 6.43 7.34
N ALA A 76 30.82 5.10 7.28
CA ALA A 76 31.38 4.36 6.15
C ALA A 76 30.58 4.60 4.86
N ALA A 77 29.25 4.66 4.94
CA ALA A 77 28.36 4.98 3.83
C ALA A 77 28.39 6.46 3.41
N GLU A 78 28.77 7.38 4.31
CA GLU A 78 28.93 8.80 3.99
C GLU A 78 30.28 9.09 3.33
N ASN A 79 31.33 8.33 3.70
CA ASN A 79 32.70 8.52 3.24
C ASN A 79 33.11 7.58 2.10
N GLY A 80 32.21 6.71 1.60
CA GLY A 80 32.53 5.66 0.62
C GLY A 80 33.51 4.60 1.12
N THR A 81 33.72 4.48 2.44
CA THR A 81 34.72 3.57 3.00
C THR A 81 34.28 2.11 2.81
N GLY A 82 35.04 1.35 2.03
CA GLY A 82 34.70 -0.02 1.66
C GLY A 82 33.80 -0.15 0.43
N GLY A 83 33.45 0.98 -0.23
CA GLY A 83 32.62 1.02 -1.44
C GLY A 83 31.19 0.47 -1.24
N PRO A 84 30.45 0.90 -0.19
CA PRO A 84 29.10 0.41 0.03
C PRO A 84 28.12 0.91 -1.01
N SER A 85 27.19 0.04 -1.44
CA SER A 85 26.04 0.42 -2.28
C SER A 85 24.74 0.49 -1.49
N ALA A 86 24.66 -0.17 -0.33
CA ALA A 86 23.54 -0.12 0.59
C ALA A 86 23.98 -0.10 2.06
N LEU A 87 23.08 0.35 2.92
CA LEU A 87 23.27 0.51 4.36
C LEU A 87 22.10 -0.16 5.12
N ILE A 88 22.38 -0.99 6.14
CA ILE A 88 21.38 -1.54 7.07
C ILE A 88 21.65 -1.04 8.49
N VAL A 89 20.68 -0.35 9.10
CA VAL A 89 20.82 0.35 10.39
C VAL A 89 19.51 0.36 11.18
N HIS A 90 19.58 0.79 12.44
CA HIS A 90 18.47 0.73 13.41
C HIS A 90 18.55 1.81 14.51
N ALA A 91 18.97 3.02 14.15
CA ALA A 91 19.05 4.16 15.08
C ALA A 91 18.43 5.41 14.44
N ALA A 92 17.13 5.62 14.67
CA ALA A 92 16.34 6.68 14.06
C ALA A 92 16.97 8.09 14.18
N SER A 93 17.61 8.40 15.30
CA SER A 93 18.28 9.70 15.56
C SER A 93 19.60 9.90 14.81
N LEU A 94 20.20 8.84 14.27
CA LEU A 94 21.36 8.91 13.38
C LEU A 94 20.92 8.82 11.92
N GLU A 95 19.92 7.98 11.63
CA GLU A 95 19.37 7.76 10.29
C GLU A 95 18.73 9.03 9.69
N ASN A 96 17.94 9.77 10.48
CA ASN A 96 17.34 11.02 10.04
C ASN A 96 18.40 12.04 9.57
N GLN A 97 19.58 12.08 10.21
CA GLN A 97 20.70 12.94 9.80
C GLN A 97 21.29 12.47 8.48
N PHE A 98 21.56 11.17 8.32
CA PHE A 98 22.07 10.60 7.07
C PHE A 98 21.18 10.95 5.87
N VAL A 99 19.86 10.84 6.06
CA VAL A 99 18.86 11.18 5.05
C VAL A 99 18.81 12.68 4.79
N ALA A 100 18.74 13.51 5.83
CA ALA A 100 18.68 14.97 5.68
C ALA A 100 19.95 15.55 5.04
N ASN A 101 21.09 14.92 5.26
CA ASN A 101 22.36 15.26 4.61
C ASN A 101 22.41 14.77 3.15
N GLY A 102 21.41 14.04 2.66
CA GLY A 102 21.24 13.65 1.26
C GLY A 102 22.06 12.43 0.84
N PHE A 103 22.47 11.58 1.78
CA PHE A 103 23.21 10.34 1.48
C PHE A 103 22.30 9.15 1.14
N SER A 104 21.00 9.25 1.40
CA SER A 104 19.98 8.29 0.91
C SER A 104 19.60 8.58 -0.54
N TYR A 105 19.66 7.57 -1.41
CA TYR A 105 19.25 7.68 -2.82
C TYR A 105 17.73 7.59 -2.98
N ASN A 106 17.13 8.58 -3.65
CA ASN A 106 15.73 8.65 -4.10
C ASN A 106 14.63 8.51 -3.04
N ASN A 107 14.96 8.20 -1.78
CA ASN A 107 14.00 8.07 -0.70
C ASN A 107 14.18 9.19 0.31
N GLN A 108 13.07 9.81 0.68
CA GLN A 108 13.01 10.78 1.78
C GLN A 108 13.16 10.12 3.15
N TYR A 109 13.11 8.78 3.22
CA TYR A 109 13.05 7.95 4.43
C TYR A 109 13.71 6.58 4.19
N GLY A 110 13.91 5.78 5.25
CA GLY A 110 14.43 4.42 5.15
C GLY A 110 13.37 3.40 4.75
N ASN A 111 13.75 2.35 4.01
CA ASN A 111 12.80 1.26 3.73
C ASN A 111 12.75 0.33 4.94
N ALA A 112 11.57 0.19 5.56
CA ALA A 112 11.37 -0.75 6.65
C ALA A 112 11.65 -2.18 6.16
N ILE A 113 12.33 -2.98 7.00
CA ILE A 113 12.65 -4.37 6.68
C ILE A 113 11.96 -5.31 7.67
N PHE A 114 12.27 -5.14 8.94
CA PHE A 114 11.80 -5.94 10.06
C PHE A 114 12.02 -5.18 11.36
N THR A 115 11.37 -5.65 12.42
CA THR A 115 11.69 -5.26 13.80
C THR A 115 12.22 -6.46 14.58
N ASN A 116 13.10 -6.22 15.54
CA ASN A 116 13.30 -7.13 16.67
C ASN A 116 12.98 -6.40 17.99
N ASP A 117 13.27 -7.02 19.12
CA ASP A 117 13.14 -6.42 20.45
C ASP A 117 14.46 -6.43 21.19
N PHE A 118 14.72 -5.34 21.90
CA PHE A 118 15.76 -5.28 22.90
C PHE A 118 15.33 -6.04 24.16
N VAL A 119 16.29 -6.74 24.75
CA VAL A 119 16.15 -7.48 25.99
C VAL A 119 17.31 -7.13 26.91
N ILE A 120 17.01 -7.05 28.20
CA ILE A 120 18.02 -6.89 29.24
C ILE A 120 18.33 -8.29 29.75
N VAL A 121 19.59 -8.67 29.63
CA VAL A 121 20.09 -9.97 30.04
C VAL A 121 20.99 -9.82 31.25
N GLY A 122 20.97 -10.83 32.10
CA GLY A 122 21.72 -10.85 33.35
C GLY A 122 22.01 -12.26 33.81
N PRO A 123 22.77 -12.43 34.90
CA PRO A 123 23.10 -13.75 35.39
C PRO A 123 21.85 -14.46 35.91
N THR A 124 21.85 -15.79 35.91
CA THR A 124 20.75 -16.60 36.44
C THR A 124 20.35 -16.20 37.87
N GLY A 125 21.34 -15.93 38.73
CA GLY A 125 21.13 -15.51 40.12
C GLY A 125 20.56 -14.09 40.30
N ASP A 126 20.57 -13.27 39.25
CA ASP A 126 19.99 -11.92 39.22
C ASP A 126 20.19 -11.08 40.51
N PRO A 127 21.44 -10.75 40.90
CA PRO A 127 21.73 -10.04 42.14
C PRO A 127 21.16 -8.61 42.22
N ALA A 128 20.77 -8.02 41.09
CA ALA A 128 20.05 -6.76 41.02
C ALA A 128 18.52 -6.91 41.21
N GLY A 129 17.98 -8.14 41.15
CA GLY A 129 16.56 -8.43 41.34
C GLY A 129 15.64 -8.00 40.19
N VAL A 130 16.20 -7.74 39.01
CA VAL A 130 15.49 -7.20 37.83
C VAL A 130 14.32 -8.10 37.41
N GLY A 131 14.52 -9.41 37.37
CA GLY A 131 13.51 -10.37 36.93
C GLY A 131 12.30 -10.46 37.85
N THR A 132 12.42 -10.00 39.10
CA THR A 132 11.29 -9.92 40.04
C THR A 132 10.67 -8.53 40.05
N ASN A 133 11.51 -7.48 40.03
CA ASN A 133 11.07 -6.10 40.26
C ASN A 133 10.65 -5.38 38.96
N ALA A 134 11.25 -5.73 37.83
CA ALA A 134 11.28 -4.92 36.62
C ALA A 134 11.20 -5.76 35.34
N ALA A 135 10.59 -6.94 35.38
CA ALA A 135 10.54 -7.87 34.25
C ALA A 135 9.97 -7.28 32.95
N ASN A 136 9.08 -6.27 33.04
CA ASN A 136 8.48 -5.55 31.91
C ASN A 136 8.61 -4.02 32.07
N ASN A 137 9.73 -3.57 32.64
CA ASN A 137 10.01 -2.16 32.89
C ASN A 137 11.51 -1.88 32.70
N ALA A 138 11.90 -1.50 31.49
CA ALA A 138 13.30 -1.31 31.11
C ALA A 138 14.01 -0.22 31.95
N ALA A 139 13.33 0.90 32.20
CA ALA A 139 13.89 1.99 33.01
C ALA A 139 14.12 1.55 34.47
N GLN A 140 13.16 0.83 35.07
CA GLN A 140 13.36 0.30 36.42
C GLN A 140 14.48 -0.74 36.46
N ALA A 141 14.60 -1.60 35.43
CA ALA A 141 15.68 -2.57 35.34
C ALA A 141 17.06 -1.89 35.34
N PHE A 142 17.22 -0.80 34.58
CA PHE A 142 18.45 -0.01 34.57
C PHE A 142 18.74 0.65 35.92
N ALA A 143 17.71 1.18 36.60
CA ALA A 143 17.85 1.76 37.93
C ALA A 143 18.25 0.71 38.99
N ASP A 144 17.69 -0.49 38.92
CA ASP A 144 17.99 -1.60 39.82
C ASP A 144 19.45 -2.08 39.61
N ILE A 145 19.87 -2.23 38.36
CA ILE A 145 21.26 -2.59 38.02
C ILE A 145 22.23 -1.52 38.49
N ALA A 146 21.94 -0.23 38.26
CA ALA A 146 22.77 0.87 38.73
C ALA A 146 22.87 0.90 40.27
N THR A 147 21.77 0.63 40.97
CA THR A 147 21.73 0.55 42.44
C THR A 147 22.58 -0.60 42.96
N ALA A 148 22.45 -1.79 42.35
CA ALA A 148 23.27 -2.95 42.70
C ALA A 148 24.74 -2.74 42.33
N GLY A 149 25.02 -2.05 41.23
CA GLY A 149 26.37 -1.70 40.78
C GLY A 149 27.07 -0.74 41.74
N ALA A 150 26.36 0.28 42.23
CA ALA A 150 26.87 1.16 43.29
C ALA A 150 27.18 0.42 44.60
N GLN A 151 26.58 -0.76 44.82
CA GLN A 151 26.86 -1.64 45.96
C GLN A 151 27.93 -2.70 45.66
N GLY A 152 28.52 -2.71 44.47
CA GLY A 152 29.50 -3.71 44.04
C GLY A 152 28.92 -5.11 43.76
N LYS A 153 27.61 -5.21 43.53
CA LYS A 153 26.91 -6.49 43.29
C LYS A 153 26.58 -6.75 41.82
N ALA A 154 26.65 -5.72 40.98
CA ALA A 154 26.33 -5.81 39.57
C ALA A 154 27.33 -5.02 38.72
N THR A 155 27.48 -5.43 37.47
CA THR A 155 28.23 -4.71 36.43
C THR A 155 27.37 -4.66 35.18
N PHE A 156 27.23 -3.49 34.58
CA PHE A 156 26.55 -3.31 33.31
C PHE A 156 27.59 -3.15 32.20
N PHE A 157 27.54 -4.03 31.21
CA PHE A 157 28.34 -3.91 29.99
C PHE A 157 27.54 -3.17 28.93
N SER A 158 27.97 -1.96 28.62
CA SER A 158 27.54 -1.24 27.43
C SER A 158 28.46 -1.57 26.27
N ARG A 159 27.91 -1.64 25.06
CA ARG A 159 28.72 -1.61 23.84
C ARG A 159 29.49 -0.29 23.71
N GLY A 160 28.85 0.80 24.12
CA GLY A 160 29.28 2.17 23.87
C GLY A 160 29.74 2.43 22.43
N GLY A 161 30.76 3.26 22.33
CA GLY A 161 31.35 3.74 21.08
C GLY A 161 31.83 5.16 21.32
N GLY A 162 32.94 5.54 20.68
CA GLY A 162 33.36 6.95 20.65
C GLY A 162 32.39 7.77 19.81
N ALA A 163 32.90 8.52 18.84
CA ALA A 163 32.08 9.28 17.88
C ALA A 163 31.21 8.41 16.93
N THR A 164 31.00 7.13 17.24
CA THR A 164 30.33 6.13 16.41
C THR A 164 29.50 5.17 17.27
N ALA A 165 28.48 5.69 17.96
CA ALA A 165 27.61 4.89 18.81
C ALA A 165 26.93 3.73 18.04
N SER A 166 26.77 2.58 18.70
CA SER A 166 25.94 1.48 18.19
C SER A 166 24.45 1.79 18.39
N GLY A 167 23.56 1.21 17.58
CA GLY A 167 22.11 1.44 17.77
C GLY A 167 21.64 0.96 19.15
N THR A 168 22.19 -0.14 19.67
CA THR A 168 21.97 -0.61 21.04
C THR A 168 22.41 0.41 22.09
N THR A 169 23.51 1.13 21.86
CA THR A 169 23.98 2.21 22.74
C THR A 169 23.04 3.42 22.69
N VAL A 170 22.54 3.76 21.50
CA VAL A 170 21.55 4.84 21.34
C VAL A 170 20.27 4.51 22.12
N GLU A 171 19.78 3.27 22.02
CA GLU A 171 18.64 2.81 22.81
C GLU A 171 18.94 2.85 24.31
N GLU A 172 20.11 2.37 24.72
CA GLU A 172 20.54 2.43 26.11
C GLU A 172 20.51 3.87 26.65
N HIS A 173 21.00 4.84 25.88
CA HIS A 173 20.96 6.24 26.27
C HIS A 173 19.53 6.79 26.38
N ALA A 174 18.62 6.35 25.53
CA ALA A 174 17.20 6.69 25.61
C ALA A 174 16.58 6.13 26.90
N ILE A 175 16.90 4.89 27.29
CA ILE A 175 16.43 4.28 28.54
C ILE A 175 17.00 5.02 29.75
N TRP A 176 18.29 5.41 29.76
CA TRP A 176 18.85 6.24 30.84
C TRP A 176 18.16 7.60 30.95
N ALA A 177 17.75 8.22 29.83
CA ALA A 177 16.97 9.44 29.86
C ALA A 177 15.56 9.22 30.47
N LEU A 178 14.96 8.04 30.25
CA LEU A 178 13.71 7.64 30.92
C LEU A 178 13.91 7.43 32.43
N VAL A 179 15.04 6.85 32.86
CA VAL A 179 15.40 6.73 34.28
C VAL A 179 15.43 8.10 34.96
N ALA A 180 16.10 9.08 34.33
CA ALA A 180 16.19 10.44 34.83
C ALA A 180 14.81 11.13 34.90
N SER A 181 14.08 11.14 33.78
CA SER A 181 12.81 11.87 33.64
C SER A 181 11.65 11.26 34.44
N SER A 182 11.73 9.97 34.77
CA SER A 182 10.71 9.27 35.55
C SER A 182 11.00 9.25 37.06
N GLY A 183 12.07 9.91 37.51
CA GLY A 183 12.45 9.96 38.92
C GLY A 183 12.93 8.62 39.49
N LEU A 184 13.38 7.69 38.62
CA LEU A 184 13.90 6.38 39.02
C LEU A 184 15.41 6.41 39.29
N GLN A 185 16.08 7.51 38.94
CA GLN A 185 17.51 7.68 39.10
C GLN A 185 17.95 7.50 40.57
N PRO A 186 18.82 6.51 40.87
CA PRO A 186 19.41 6.37 42.20
C PRO A 186 20.20 7.61 42.59
N THR A 187 20.17 8.00 43.87
CA THR A 187 20.90 9.20 44.35
C THR A 187 22.41 9.14 44.16
N SER A 188 22.97 7.93 44.07
CA SER A 188 24.39 7.68 43.79
C SER A 188 24.75 7.76 42.31
N LEU A 189 23.76 7.76 41.41
CA LEU A 189 23.96 7.80 39.97
C LEU A 189 23.97 9.25 39.50
N THR A 190 24.98 9.63 38.71
CA THR A 190 24.96 10.87 37.91
C THR A 190 24.77 10.49 36.45
N LEU A 191 23.88 11.19 35.75
CA LEU A 191 23.64 11.03 34.33
C LEU A 191 24.06 12.32 33.61
N CYS A 192 24.73 12.19 32.47
CA CYS A 192 25.08 13.30 31.60
C CYS A 192 24.35 13.19 30.26
N ALA A 193 24.10 14.33 29.61
CA ALA A 193 23.45 14.41 28.31
C ALA A 193 24.43 14.09 27.18
N VAL A 194 24.09 13.08 26.38
CA VAL A 194 24.88 12.64 25.23
C VAL A 194 24.61 13.57 24.04
N SER A 195 25.65 13.83 23.22
CA SER A 195 25.52 14.68 22.04
C SER A 195 24.54 14.07 21.02
N ALA A 196 23.90 14.92 20.21
CA ALA A 196 23.05 14.43 19.12
C ALA A 196 23.86 13.63 18.06
N ALA A 197 25.16 13.94 17.90
CA ALA A 197 26.05 13.22 17.00
C ALA A 197 26.30 11.78 17.47
N ASP A 198 26.25 11.52 18.78
CA ASP A 198 26.36 10.19 19.39
C ASP A 198 24.98 9.59 19.73
N GLY A 199 23.94 10.05 19.04
CA GLY A 199 22.58 9.50 19.11
C GLY A 199 21.67 10.11 20.20
N GLY A 200 22.21 10.98 21.05
CA GLY A 200 21.47 11.67 22.11
C GLY A 200 21.11 10.77 23.30
N GLY A 201 20.23 11.28 24.18
CA GLY A 201 19.85 10.60 25.42
C GLY A 201 20.77 10.95 26.59
N MET A 202 20.93 10.03 27.54
CA MET A 202 21.73 10.23 28.74
C MET A 202 22.66 9.04 28.99
N SER A 203 23.77 9.22 29.68
CA SER A 203 24.70 8.12 30.02
C SER A 203 25.19 8.21 31.47
N PRO A 204 25.42 7.08 32.16
CA PRO A 204 26.04 7.06 33.48
C PRO A 204 27.45 7.65 33.48
N ILE A 205 27.70 8.54 34.44
CA ILE A 205 29.01 9.15 34.64
C ILE A 205 29.45 9.04 36.10
N ALA A 206 30.74 8.84 36.32
CA ALA A 206 31.33 8.86 37.64
C ALA A 206 31.27 10.27 38.23
N ALA A 207 30.99 10.38 39.53
CA ALA A 207 30.98 11.66 40.23
C ALA A 207 32.31 12.43 40.10
N SER A 208 33.42 11.72 39.94
CA SER A 208 34.77 12.30 39.72
C SER A 208 34.92 13.04 38.40
N ALA A 209 33.99 12.88 37.44
CA ALA A 209 34.02 13.59 36.18
C ALA A 209 33.60 15.08 36.29
N GLY A 210 33.08 15.50 37.44
CA GLY A 210 32.77 16.92 37.70
C GLY A 210 31.62 17.51 36.89
N VAL A 211 30.81 16.67 36.25
CA VAL A 211 29.62 17.10 35.49
C VAL A 211 28.39 17.08 36.40
N ALA A 212 27.62 18.17 36.40
CA ALA A 212 26.34 18.22 37.11
C ALA A 212 25.32 17.27 36.46
N ASN A 213 24.42 16.68 37.26
CA ASN A 213 23.38 15.80 36.73
C ASN A 213 22.54 16.48 35.63
N GLY A 214 22.40 15.84 34.47
CA GLY A 214 21.75 16.40 33.29
C GLY A 214 22.60 17.37 32.46
N GLY A 215 23.81 17.71 32.92
CA GLY A 215 24.78 18.48 32.15
C GLY A 215 25.36 17.66 30.98
N PRO A 216 26.00 18.31 29.99
CA PRO A 216 26.58 17.60 28.84
C PRO A 216 27.66 16.63 29.29
N CYS A 217 27.71 15.44 28.68
CA CYS A 217 28.82 14.52 28.90
C CYS A 217 30.16 15.18 28.53
N PRO A 218 31.28 14.79 29.16
CA PRO A 218 32.61 15.25 28.78
C PRO A 218 32.94 14.96 27.31
N ASP A 219 34.11 15.43 26.87
CA ASP A 219 34.63 15.15 25.52
C ASP A 219 33.69 15.56 24.37
N GLY A 220 32.97 16.67 24.55
CA GLY A 220 32.02 17.18 23.56
C GLY A 220 30.68 16.43 23.54
N GLY A 221 30.38 15.66 24.59
CA GLY A 221 29.16 14.87 24.71
C GLY A 221 29.30 13.42 24.26
N THR A 222 30.54 12.93 24.13
CA THR A 222 30.86 11.55 23.71
C THR A 222 31.08 10.64 24.92
N VAL A 223 30.65 9.38 24.81
CA VAL A 223 30.73 8.39 25.89
C VAL A 223 31.91 7.44 25.63
N LEU A 224 33.10 7.83 26.11
CA LEU A 224 34.33 7.08 25.91
C LEU A 224 34.51 5.97 26.95
N GLY A 225 35.01 4.80 26.52
CA GLY A 225 35.46 3.73 27.42
C GLY A 225 36.98 3.74 27.67
N GLY A 226 37.45 2.92 28.60
CA GLY A 226 38.88 2.67 28.83
C GLY A 226 39.62 3.78 29.60
N ALA A 227 40.94 3.84 29.44
CA ALA A 227 41.83 4.82 30.08
C ALA A 227 41.61 6.23 29.49
N GLY A 228 40.59 6.91 29.98
CA GLY A 228 40.11 8.19 29.44
C GLY A 228 38.58 8.33 29.55
N GLY A 229 37.86 7.22 29.78
CA GLY A 229 36.42 7.24 30.04
C GLY A 229 36.07 7.84 31.39
N HIS A 230 34.87 8.40 31.47
CA HIS A 230 34.33 9.05 32.66
C HIS A 230 33.26 8.23 33.38
N ASN A 231 33.09 6.96 33.01
CA ASN A 231 32.02 6.09 33.47
C ASN A 231 32.24 5.53 34.90
N PRO A 232 31.16 5.24 35.66
CA PRO A 232 31.26 4.58 36.96
C PRO A 232 31.93 3.21 36.87
N PRO A 233 32.58 2.71 37.95
CA PRO A 233 33.25 1.41 37.93
C PRO A 233 32.35 0.20 37.61
N TRP A 234 31.05 0.29 37.90
CA TRP A 234 30.09 -0.76 37.56
C TRP A 234 29.58 -0.69 36.12
N TYR A 235 29.94 0.36 35.35
CA TYR A 235 29.49 0.58 33.98
C TYR A 235 30.68 0.48 33.02
N GLN A 236 30.75 -0.66 32.33
CA GLN A 236 31.89 -1.06 31.50
C GLN A 236 31.54 -0.90 30.02
N ILE A 237 32.37 -0.18 29.27
CA ILE A 237 32.18 0.03 27.83
C ILE A 237 33.15 -0.88 27.07
N THR A 238 32.62 -1.81 26.27
CA THR A 238 33.43 -2.80 25.54
C THR A 238 34.03 -2.30 24.24
N GLN A 239 33.31 -1.41 23.51
CA GLN A 239 33.63 -0.98 22.15
C GLN A 239 33.75 -2.15 21.14
N THR A 240 32.98 -3.22 21.34
CA THR A 240 33.00 -4.41 20.47
C THR A 240 31.65 -4.65 19.76
N SER A 241 31.55 -5.76 19.03
CA SER A 241 30.30 -6.20 18.40
C SER A 241 29.23 -6.54 19.45
N GLN A 242 27.99 -6.73 19.01
CA GLN A 242 26.89 -7.08 19.91
C GLN A 242 27.16 -8.46 20.53
N ALA A 243 27.53 -9.45 19.70
CA ALA A 243 27.87 -10.78 20.18
C ALA A 243 29.02 -10.77 21.18
N SER A 244 30.13 -10.08 20.86
CA SER A 244 31.29 -10.00 21.74
C SER A 244 30.97 -9.35 23.10
N THR A 245 30.05 -8.37 23.12
CA THR A 245 29.60 -7.76 24.38
C THR A 245 28.75 -8.72 25.21
N VAL A 246 27.86 -9.48 24.57
CA VAL A 246 27.05 -10.51 25.23
C VAL A 246 27.94 -11.64 25.77
N GLU A 247 28.92 -12.10 25.00
CA GLU A 247 29.91 -13.10 25.44
C GLU A 247 30.76 -12.62 26.61
N THR A 248 31.21 -11.36 26.57
CA THR A 248 31.96 -10.74 27.68
C THR A 248 31.10 -10.71 28.94
N THR A 249 29.83 -10.31 28.80
CA THR A 249 28.85 -10.29 29.88
C THR A 249 28.62 -11.70 30.44
N ASN A 250 28.51 -12.70 29.58
CA ASN A 250 28.34 -14.11 29.96
C ASN A 250 29.56 -14.67 30.70
N SER A 251 30.77 -14.28 30.29
CA SER A 251 32.01 -14.67 30.99
C SER A 251 32.11 -14.02 32.36
N CYS A 252 31.65 -12.77 32.48
CA CYS A 252 31.69 -11.95 33.69
C CYS A 252 33.09 -11.93 34.37
N ASN A 253 34.16 -12.07 33.58
CA ASN A 253 35.51 -12.27 34.09
C ASN A 253 36.02 -11.06 34.88
N GLY A 254 36.30 -11.25 36.17
CA GLY A 254 36.80 -10.19 37.05
C GLY A 254 35.73 -9.20 37.54
N PHE A 255 34.45 -9.47 37.24
CA PHE A 255 33.31 -8.66 37.65
C PHE A 255 32.30 -9.50 38.44
N THR A 256 31.25 -8.86 38.95
CA THR A 256 30.18 -9.53 39.69
C THR A 256 28.84 -9.10 39.14
N GLY A 257 27.95 -10.06 38.94
CA GLY A 257 26.57 -9.83 38.52
C GLY A 257 26.48 -9.08 37.19
N CYS A 258 26.91 -9.69 36.09
CA CYS A 258 27.07 -8.99 34.82
C CYS A 258 25.78 -8.94 33.99
N TYR A 259 25.37 -7.73 33.61
CA TYR A 259 24.19 -7.44 32.80
C TYR A 259 24.58 -6.72 31.51
N THR A 260 23.75 -6.83 30.48
CA THR A 260 23.83 -6.00 29.28
C THR A 260 22.45 -5.87 28.65
N ILE A 261 22.29 -4.90 27.75
CA ILE A 261 21.17 -4.82 26.82
C ILE A 261 21.63 -5.35 25.46
N THR A 262 20.79 -6.15 24.82
CA THR A 262 21.05 -6.74 23.51
C THR A 262 19.75 -6.88 22.75
N ASP A 263 19.81 -7.04 21.44
CA ASP A 263 18.66 -7.51 20.70
C ASP A 263 18.44 -9.02 20.90
N ARG A 264 17.17 -9.45 20.80
CA ARG A 264 16.80 -10.85 20.96
C ARG A 264 17.38 -11.77 19.88
N GLY A 265 17.61 -11.25 18.68
CA GLY A 265 18.22 -12.01 17.59
C GLY A 265 19.62 -12.50 17.95
N THR A 266 20.48 -11.60 18.43
CA THR A 266 21.83 -11.95 18.91
C THR A 266 21.76 -12.88 20.11
N PHE A 267 20.90 -12.59 21.10
CA PHE A 267 20.77 -13.44 22.29
C PHE A 267 20.32 -14.87 21.96
N ASP A 268 19.27 -15.03 21.17
CA ASP A 268 18.72 -16.34 20.79
C ASP A 268 19.71 -17.13 19.95
N TYR A 269 20.42 -16.47 19.02
CA TYR A 269 21.43 -17.12 18.19
C TYR A 269 22.59 -17.66 19.02
N LEU A 270 23.18 -16.85 19.90
CA LEU A 270 24.25 -17.28 20.80
C LEU A 270 23.78 -18.33 21.82
N SER A 271 22.55 -18.21 22.32
CA SER A 271 21.97 -19.19 23.24
C SER A 271 21.71 -20.54 22.58
N SER A 272 21.42 -20.55 21.28
CA SER A 272 21.13 -21.78 20.53
C SER A 272 22.34 -22.71 20.35
N GLY A 273 23.57 -22.21 20.51
CA GLY A 273 24.79 -22.96 20.22
C GLY A 273 25.05 -23.19 18.72
N THR A 274 24.25 -22.59 17.85
CA THR A 274 24.35 -22.76 16.38
C THR A 274 25.63 -22.15 15.81
N ASP A 275 26.17 -21.11 16.45
CA ASP A 275 27.43 -20.48 16.04
C ASP A 275 28.65 -21.24 16.59
N GLY A 276 29.11 -22.25 15.86
CA GLY A 276 30.39 -22.90 16.18
C GLY A 276 30.53 -23.48 17.60
N GLY A 277 29.42 -23.68 18.33
CA GLY A 277 29.41 -24.12 19.72
C GLY A 277 29.57 -23.02 20.77
N ILE A 278 29.57 -21.74 20.40
CA ILE A 278 29.47 -20.62 21.34
C ILE A 278 28.11 -20.70 22.02
N THR A 279 28.11 -20.81 23.35
CA THR A 279 26.90 -20.80 24.17
C THR A 279 27.07 -19.80 25.31
N ILE A 280 25.97 -19.15 25.67
CA ILE A 280 25.92 -18.17 26.77
C ILE A 280 25.11 -18.68 27.98
N PRO A 281 25.51 -19.81 28.60
CA PRO A 281 24.71 -20.52 29.60
C PRO A 281 24.54 -19.75 30.92
N ASN A 282 25.35 -18.72 31.16
CA ASN A 282 25.30 -17.95 32.40
C ASN A 282 24.29 -16.81 32.34
N LEU A 283 23.77 -16.48 31.15
CA LEU A 283 22.84 -15.39 30.94
C LEU A 283 21.42 -15.89 30.75
N ARG A 284 20.47 -15.10 31.25
CA ARG A 284 19.05 -15.20 30.92
C ARG A 284 18.48 -13.81 30.68
N ILE A 285 17.37 -13.75 29.94
CA ILE A 285 16.56 -12.53 29.87
C ILE A 285 15.97 -12.26 31.26
N VAL A 286 16.28 -11.11 31.83
CA VAL A 286 15.77 -10.64 33.13
C VAL A 286 14.72 -9.55 32.96
N SER A 287 14.73 -8.81 31.86
CA SER A 287 13.67 -7.87 31.50
C SER A 287 13.49 -7.83 30.00
N ARG A 288 12.25 -7.84 29.55
CA ARG A 288 11.83 -7.78 28.15
C ARG A 288 10.40 -7.30 28.10
N ASP A 289 9.98 -6.87 26.91
CA ASP A 289 8.71 -6.19 26.74
C ASP A 289 8.63 -4.96 27.69
N ASN A 290 7.69 -4.06 27.44
CA ASN A 290 7.50 -2.94 28.36
C ASN A 290 6.02 -2.76 28.60
N SER A 291 5.63 -2.64 29.86
CA SER A 291 4.22 -2.40 30.17
C SER A 291 3.80 -1.02 29.67
N ALA A 292 2.53 -0.86 29.27
CA ALA A 292 2.01 0.44 28.85
C ALA A 292 2.14 1.53 29.93
N SER A 293 2.21 1.14 31.20
CA SER A 293 2.40 2.03 32.36
C SER A 293 3.86 2.33 32.69
N ALA A 294 4.82 1.56 32.15
CA ALA A 294 6.24 1.79 32.39
C ALA A 294 6.73 2.99 31.56
N PRO A 295 7.80 3.69 32.00
CA PRO A 295 8.44 4.73 31.20
C PRO A 295 8.77 4.25 29.79
N GLY A 296 8.52 5.11 28.79
CA GLY A 296 8.69 4.78 27.37
C GLY A 296 7.52 3.98 26.75
N GLY A 297 6.61 3.43 27.56
CA GLY A 297 5.44 2.68 27.09
C GLY A 297 5.77 1.40 26.32
N ILE A 298 4.77 0.77 25.72
CA ILE A 298 4.89 -0.60 25.19
C ILE A 298 5.94 -0.80 24.09
N ASN A 299 6.34 0.27 23.40
CA ASN A 299 7.23 0.18 22.24
C ASN A 299 8.69 0.55 22.54
N VAL A 300 9.04 0.90 23.78
CA VAL A 300 10.40 1.39 24.08
C VAL A 300 11.49 0.38 23.71
N LEU A 301 11.21 -0.93 23.88
CA LEU A 301 12.16 -1.98 23.55
C LEU A 301 12.01 -2.51 22.11
N ILE A 302 11.21 -1.87 21.26
CA ILE A 302 11.10 -2.28 19.85
C ILE A 302 12.27 -1.68 19.08
N ASN A 303 12.93 -2.52 18.30
CA ASN A 303 14.09 -2.16 17.52
C ASN A 303 13.76 -2.24 16.02
N TYR A 304 13.78 -1.11 15.34
CA TYR A 304 13.30 -0.96 13.96
C TYR A 304 14.47 -0.92 12.99
N PHE A 305 14.47 -1.79 11.96
CA PHE A 305 15.57 -1.87 10.99
C PHE A 305 15.17 -1.35 9.62
N HIS A 306 16.06 -0.55 9.04
CA HIS A 306 15.86 0.08 7.75
C HIS A 306 17.03 -0.20 6.81
N VAL A 307 16.71 -0.26 5.52
CA VAL A 307 17.70 -0.31 4.44
C VAL A 307 17.65 0.96 3.60
N TYR A 308 18.85 1.48 3.33
CA TYR A 308 19.08 2.64 2.47
C TYR A 308 19.96 2.24 1.29
N ILE A 309 19.72 2.87 0.15
CA ILE A 309 20.63 2.85 -0.98
C ILE A 309 21.52 4.08 -0.84
N VAL A 310 22.84 3.90 -0.90
CA VAL A 310 23.80 5.02 -0.84
C VAL A 310 23.65 5.87 -2.09
N ASN A 311 23.61 7.20 -1.94
CA ASN A 311 23.40 8.13 -3.04
C ASN A 311 24.63 8.18 -3.98
N PRO A 312 24.53 7.67 -5.23
CA PRO A 312 25.65 7.68 -6.19
C PRO A 312 26.06 9.10 -6.63
N SER A 313 25.25 10.12 -6.32
CA SER A 313 25.58 11.52 -6.64
C SER A 313 26.51 12.17 -5.62
N LYS A 314 26.84 11.47 -4.52
CA LYS A 314 27.75 11.98 -3.49
C LYS A 314 29.21 11.79 -3.91
N PRO A 315 30.09 12.78 -3.67
CA PRO A 315 31.51 12.66 -4.04
C PRO A 315 32.19 11.48 -3.33
N GLY A 316 33.03 10.73 -4.06
CA GLY A 316 33.80 9.61 -3.51
C GLY A 316 33.11 8.26 -3.56
N GLU A 317 31.84 8.22 -3.97
CA GLU A 317 31.05 6.99 -4.00
C GLU A 317 31.21 6.20 -5.30
N THR A 318 31.31 4.87 -5.17
CA THR A 318 31.27 3.90 -6.27
C THR A 318 30.15 2.90 -5.97
N VAL A 319 28.92 3.30 -6.31
CA VAL A 319 27.70 2.57 -5.94
C VAL A 319 27.21 1.72 -7.11
N ASN A 320 27.04 0.42 -6.88
CA ASN A 320 26.28 -0.44 -7.78
C ASN A 320 24.78 -0.26 -7.50
N LEU A 321 24.20 0.76 -8.16
CA LEU A 321 22.83 1.15 -7.92
C LEU A 321 21.83 0.03 -8.25
N THR A 322 22.02 -0.68 -9.35
CA THR A 322 21.13 -1.77 -9.76
C THR A 322 21.12 -2.90 -8.73
N ALA A 323 22.30 -3.33 -8.26
CA ALA A 323 22.39 -4.35 -7.23
C ALA A 323 21.78 -3.91 -5.90
N ALA A 324 21.94 -2.63 -5.53
CA ALA A 324 21.31 -2.08 -4.33
C ALA A 324 19.78 -2.03 -4.45
N GLN A 325 19.23 -1.66 -5.60
CA GLN A 325 17.79 -1.69 -5.87
C GLN A 325 17.22 -3.11 -5.84
N ASP A 326 17.93 -4.07 -6.45
CA ASP A 326 17.59 -5.49 -6.41
C ASP A 326 17.62 -6.02 -4.96
N PHE A 327 18.60 -5.60 -4.16
CA PHE A 327 18.73 -5.99 -2.76
C PHE A 327 17.63 -5.41 -1.86
N VAL A 328 17.29 -4.13 -2.00
CA VAL A 328 16.16 -3.54 -1.28
C VAL A 328 14.86 -4.24 -1.68
N SER A 329 14.64 -4.46 -2.98
CA SER A 329 13.47 -5.18 -3.49
C SER A 329 13.40 -6.61 -2.97
N PHE A 330 14.55 -7.29 -2.83
CA PHE A 330 14.65 -8.61 -2.23
C PHE A 330 14.24 -8.59 -0.76
N LEU A 331 14.86 -7.71 0.03
CA LEU A 331 14.63 -7.61 1.47
C LEU A 331 13.18 -7.26 1.80
N THR A 332 12.52 -6.45 0.98
CA THR A 332 11.12 -6.08 1.21
C THR A 332 10.12 -6.98 0.48
N SER A 333 10.59 -7.97 -0.28
CA SER A 333 9.70 -8.89 -1.00
C SER A 333 8.90 -9.79 -0.06
N GLN A 334 7.65 -10.07 -0.42
CA GLN A 334 6.81 -11.03 0.32
C GLN A 334 7.48 -12.40 0.48
N ALA A 335 8.29 -12.82 -0.49
CA ALA A 335 9.00 -14.10 -0.46
C ALA A 335 10.04 -14.14 0.67
N PHE A 336 10.94 -13.15 0.73
CA PHE A 336 11.94 -13.06 1.80
C PHE A 336 11.28 -12.81 3.16
N GLN A 337 10.31 -11.90 3.23
CA GLN A 337 9.58 -11.58 4.45
C GLN A 337 8.85 -12.81 5.02
N THR A 338 8.42 -13.76 4.18
CA THR A 338 7.86 -15.05 4.63
C THR A 338 8.92 -15.98 5.21
N GLN A 339 10.12 -16.02 4.62
CA GLN A 339 11.24 -16.81 5.14
C GLN A 339 11.72 -16.26 6.49
N LEU A 340 11.80 -14.94 6.60
CA LEU A 340 12.25 -14.23 7.81
C LEU A 340 11.41 -14.61 9.04
N LYS A 341 10.09 -14.76 8.89
CA LYS A 341 9.17 -15.16 9.97
C LYS A 341 9.49 -16.51 10.62
N THR A 342 10.35 -17.33 10.00
CA THR A 342 10.73 -18.66 10.49
C THR A 342 12.19 -18.76 10.89
N TYR A 343 12.96 -17.67 10.74
CA TYR A 343 14.38 -17.65 11.08
C TYR A 343 14.57 -17.66 12.60
N LEU A 344 15.52 -18.49 13.07
CA LEU A 344 15.71 -18.80 14.50
C LEU A 344 14.41 -19.28 15.16
N ALA A 345 13.96 -20.46 14.75
CA ALA A 345 12.85 -21.13 15.41
C ALA A 345 13.15 -21.26 16.91
N THR A 346 12.19 -20.85 17.73
CA THR A 346 12.35 -20.77 19.18
C THR A 346 11.14 -21.37 19.88
N THR A 347 11.32 -21.81 21.11
CA THR A 347 10.23 -22.22 22.02
C THR A 347 9.65 -21.04 22.79
N ASP A 348 10.20 -19.84 22.60
CA ASP A 348 9.70 -18.61 23.18
C ASP A 348 8.23 -18.35 22.74
N PRO A 349 7.31 -18.09 23.67
CA PRO A 349 5.90 -17.83 23.34
C PRO A 349 5.71 -16.55 22.52
N GLY A 350 6.66 -15.61 22.56
CA GLY A 350 6.71 -14.42 21.72
C GLY A 350 7.13 -14.70 20.26
N GLY A 351 7.45 -15.95 19.94
CA GLY A 351 7.83 -16.40 18.60
C GLY A 351 9.27 -16.03 18.22
N PRO A 352 9.64 -16.16 16.94
CA PRO A 352 10.99 -15.85 16.44
C PRO A 352 11.39 -14.38 16.62
N PRO A 353 12.69 -14.08 16.83
CA PRO A 353 13.20 -12.74 17.17
C PRO A 353 12.92 -11.66 16.12
N PHE A 354 12.84 -12.04 14.84
CA PHE A 354 12.61 -11.10 13.75
C PHE A 354 11.15 -11.09 13.31
N LYS A 355 10.52 -9.92 13.36
CA LYS A 355 9.16 -9.69 12.86
C LYS A 355 9.24 -8.96 11.52
N ALA A 356 8.82 -9.64 10.47
CA ALA A 356 8.67 -9.07 9.13
C ALA A 356 7.70 -7.87 9.13
N SER A 357 8.20 -6.68 8.76
CA SER A 357 7.44 -5.41 8.83
C SER A 357 7.56 -4.54 7.57
N ALA A 358 8.23 -5.02 6.51
CA ALA A 358 8.44 -4.24 5.30
C ALA A 358 7.16 -3.73 4.62
N SER A 359 6.06 -4.47 4.72
CA SER A 359 4.76 -4.08 4.15
C SER A 359 3.73 -3.88 5.27
N PRO A 360 2.79 -2.94 5.13
CA PRO A 360 1.72 -2.76 6.11
C PRO A 360 0.79 -3.97 6.13
N ASP A 361 0.14 -4.16 7.27
CA ASP A 361 -0.92 -5.15 7.42
C ASP A 361 -2.21 -4.64 6.79
N LEU A 362 -2.61 -5.28 5.69
CA LEU A 362 -3.82 -4.96 4.94
C LEU A 362 -4.84 -6.10 5.07
N THR A 363 -6.04 -5.77 5.54
CA THR A 363 -7.15 -6.73 5.66
C THR A 363 -8.29 -6.34 4.75
N GLU A 364 -9.04 -7.30 4.20
CA GLU A 364 -10.30 -7.00 3.52
C GLU A 364 -11.46 -7.91 3.92
N THR A 365 -12.65 -7.33 3.89
CA THR A 365 -13.93 -8.02 4.01
C THR A 365 -14.89 -7.44 2.98
N GLY A 366 -15.83 -8.27 2.52
CA GLY A 366 -16.89 -7.84 1.59
C GLY A 366 -16.65 -8.19 0.12
N LEU A 367 -15.47 -8.70 -0.26
CA LEU A 367 -15.31 -9.45 -1.51
C LEU A 367 -16.02 -10.80 -1.40
N THR A 368 -17.08 -11.00 -2.19
CA THR A 368 -17.93 -12.20 -2.11
C THR A 368 -17.78 -13.09 -3.33
N LYS A 369 -17.67 -14.41 -3.12
CA LYS A 369 -17.53 -15.39 -4.21
C LYS A 369 -18.67 -15.38 -5.24
N ASN A 370 -19.91 -15.10 -4.83
CA ASN A 370 -21.06 -14.99 -5.72
C ASN A 370 -21.69 -13.61 -5.60
N TYR A 371 -21.52 -12.79 -6.63
CA TYR A 371 -21.99 -11.41 -6.63
C TYR A 371 -23.20 -11.25 -7.57
N ASN A 372 -24.28 -10.65 -7.07
CA ASN A 372 -25.44 -10.28 -7.89
C ASN A 372 -25.39 -8.78 -8.21
N ALA A 373 -25.30 -8.43 -9.49
CA ALA A 373 -25.03 -7.07 -9.95
C ALA A 373 -26.14 -6.02 -9.67
N LYS A 374 -27.12 -6.29 -8.80
CA LYS A 374 -28.20 -5.35 -8.45
C LYS A 374 -27.75 -4.14 -7.65
N LYS A 375 -26.73 -4.28 -6.80
CA LYS A 375 -26.25 -3.24 -5.89
C LYS A 375 -24.73 -3.28 -5.79
N PRO A 376 -24.04 -2.14 -5.64
CA PRO A 376 -22.60 -2.13 -5.41
C PRO A 376 -22.23 -3.00 -4.19
N MET A 377 -21.07 -3.64 -4.28
CA MET A 377 -20.37 -4.24 -3.16
C MET A 377 -19.78 -3.13 -2.30
N THR A 378 -19.69 -3.38 -0.99
CA THR A 378 -18.91 -2.53 -0.08
C THR A 378 -17.79 -3.38 0.48
N VAL A 379 -16.55 -3.04 0.13
CA VAL A 379 -15.36 -3.66 0.68
C VAL A 379 -14.87 -2.79 1.82
N LYS A 380 -14.56 -3.41 2.95
CA LYS A 380 -14.07 -2.73 4.16
C LYS A 380 -12.86 -3.45 4.70
N GLY A 381 -12.00 -2.74 5.39
CA GLY A 381 -10.83 -3.32 6.02
C GLY A 381 -10.02 -2.30 6.78
N THR A 382 -8.83 -2.70 7.17
CA THR A 382 -7.84 -1.87 7.85
C THR A 382 -6.52 -1.94 7.11
N LEU A 383 -5.79 -0.84 7.14
CA LEU A 383 -4.40 -0.72 6.72
C LEU A 383 -3.62 -0.22 7.94
N VAL A 384 -2.74 -1.05 8.47
CA VAL A 384 -2.03 -0.81 9.74
C VAL A 384 -0.52 -0.88 9.48
N ASN A 385 0.26 0.02 10.09
CA ASN A 385 1.71 -0.11 10.05
C ASN A 385 2.10 -1.42 10.79
N ALA A 386 2.86 -2.29 10.12
CA ALA A 386 3.31 -3.54 10.72
C ALA A 386 4.37 -3.29 11.81
N GLU A 387 5.00 -2.11 11.79
CA GLU A 387 5.92 -1.64 12.83
C GLU A 387 5.12 -1.11 14.04
N PRO A 388 5.25 -1.73 15.23
CA PRO A 388 4.51 -1.32 16.41
C PRO A 388 4.82 0.12 16.81
N GLY A 389 3.86 0.84 17.40
CA GLY A 389 4.10 2.18 17.98
C GLY A 389 4.11 3.35 17.00
N TYR A 390 4.16 3.08 15.71
CA TYR A 390 4.07 4.05 14.64
C TYR A 390 2.63 4.50 14.36
N PRO A 391 2.38 5.74 13.90
CA PRO A 391 1.04 6.28 13.75
C PRO A 391 0.19 5.51 12.74
N ALA A 392 -1.13 5.64 12.89
CA ALA A 392 -2.06 5.05 11.94
C ALA A 392 -1.80 5.57 10.50
N LEU A 393 -1.89 4.67 9.54
CA LEU A 393 -1.74 4.95 8.11
C LEU A 393 -2.99 5.65 7.56
N SER A 394 -3.14 6.93 7.92
CA SER A 394 -4.29 7.77 7.58
C SER A 394 -4.11 8.52 6.25
N GLY A 395 -5.18 8.56 5.44
CA GLY A 395 -5.20 9.25 4.15
C GLY A 395 -4.54 8.45 3.01
N GLU A 396 -4.15 7.21 3.27
CA GLU A 396 -3.47 6.34 2.32
C GLU A 396 -4.42 5.76 1.29
N THR A 397 -3.93 5.57 0.06
CA THR A 397 -4.75 5.05 -1.04
C THR A 397 -4.86 3.54 -0.96
N VAL A 398 -6.09 3.04 -0.86
CA VAL A 398 -6.41 1.62 -0.98
C VAL A 398 -7.13 1.38 -2.30
N ASN A 399 -6.67 0.40 -3.06
CA ASN A 399 -7.18 0.03 -4.37
C ASN A 399 -7.89 -1.32 -4.30
N ILE A 400 -9.01 -1.44 -5.01
CA ILE A 400 -9.57 -2.73 -5.39
C ILE A 400 -9.06 -3.02 -6.80
N GLN A 401 -8.38 -4.14 -6.97
CA GLN A 401 -7.79 -4.55 -8.24
C GLN A 401 -8.43 -5.82 -8.76
N GLN A 402 -8.60 -5.90 -10.07
CA GLN A 402 -8.92 -7.13 -10.77
C GLN A 402 -7.62 -7.70 -11.37
N ILE A 403 -7.33 -8.97 -11.14
CA ILE A 403 -6.18 -9.63 -11.76
C ILE A 403 -6.57 -10.10 -13.16
N VAL A 404 -5.94 -9.50 -14.18
CA VAL A 404 -6.19 -9.80 -15.60
C VAL A 404 -4.89 -10.26 -16.24
N GLY A 405 -4.80 -11.54 -16.60
CA GLY A 405 -3.58 -12.10 -17.20
C GLY A 405 -2.36 -12.03 -16.28
N GLY A 406 -2.57 -12.08 -14.96
CA GLY A 406 -1.52 -11.91 -13.95
C GLY A 406 -1.19 -10.45 -13.60
N VAL A 407 -1.78 -9.47 -14.32
CA VAL A 407 -1.55 -8.06 -14.07
C VAL A 407 -2.70 -7.47 -13.23
N PRO A 408 -2.42 -6.84 -12.09
CA PRO A 408 -3.44 -6.15 -11.31
C PRO A 408 -3.90 -4.87 -12.01
N LEU A 409 -5.20 -4.72 -12.21
CA LEU A 409 -5.83 -3.52 -12.76
C LEU A 409 -6.77 -2.89 -11.73
N THR A 410 -6.50 -1.65 -11.34
CA THR A 410 -7.35 -0.91 -10.41
C THR A 410 -8.75 -0.67 -11.00
N VAL A 411 -9.77 -1.19 -10.32
CA VAL A 411 -11.19 -1.04 -10.70
C VAL A 411 -11.97 -0.09 -9.78
N ALA A 412 -11.45 0.16 -8.57
CA ALA A 412 -11.94 1.17 -7.66
C ALA A 412 -10.84 1.54 -6.66
N SER A 413 -10.96 2.71 -6.01
CA SER A 413 -10.05 3.14 -4.96
C SER A 413 -10.80 3.89 -3.87
N GLY A 414 -10.20 3.97 -2.69
CA GLY A 414 -10.62 4.82 -1.60
C GLY A 414 -9.44 5.25 -0.75
N LYS A 415 -9.74 5.93 0.36
CA LYS A 415 -8.74 6.41 1.31
C LYS A 415 -9.00 5.79 2.69
N THR A 416 -7.94 5.60 3.45
CA THR A 416 -8.04 5.27 4.88
C THR A 416 -8.47 6.48 5.69
N ASP A 417 -9.20 6.24 6.77
CA ASP A 417 -9.57 7.23 7.77
C ASP A 417 -8.45 7.47 8.80
N SER A 418 -8.74 8.21 9.88
CA SER A 418 -7.76 8.50 10.94
C SER A 418 -7.27 7.28 11.71
N THR A 419 -7.95 6.15 11.59
CA THR A 419 -7.60 4.89 12.28
C THR A 419 -6.99 3.86 11.33
N GLY A 420 -6.77 4.21 10.06
CA GLY A 420 -6.34 3.25 9.03
C GLY A 420 -7.49 2.40 8.45
N GLY A 421 -8.72 2.61 8.91
CA GLY A 421 -9.92 1.93 8.38
C GLY A 421 -10.31 2.46 7.00
N TYR A 422 -10.83 1.61 6.12
CA TYR A 422 -11.32 2.05 4.81
C TYR A 422 -12.66 1.41 4.43
N SER A 423 -13.42 2.08 3.55
CA SER A 423 -14.64 1.54 2.94
C SER A 423 -14.79 1.99 1.49
N ILE A 424 -14.75 1.03 0.57
CA ILE A 424 -14.82 1.27 -0.88
C ILE A 424 -16.08 0.62 -1.44
N LYS A 425 -16.92 1.43 -2.11
CA LYS A 425 -18.08 0.92 -2.84
C LYS A 425 -17.75 0.75 -4.31
N PHE A 426 -17.94 -0.45 -4.85
CA PHE A 426 -17.71 -0.72 -6.26
C PHE A 426 -18.65 -1.80 -6.81
N THR A 427 -18.79 -1.87 -8.13
CA THR A 427 -19.61 -2.88 -8.82
C THR A 427 -18.70 -3.66 -9.78
N PRO A 428 -18.36 -4.92 -9.48
CA PRO A 428 -17.63 -5.76 -10.43
C PRO A 428 -18.31 -5.81 -11.80
N SER A 429 -17.56 -5.53 -12.86
CA SER A 429 -18.06 -5.58 -14.23
C SER A 429 -17.91 -6.96 -14.88
N SER A 430 -17.10 -7.85 -14.31
CA SER A 430 -16.76 -9.14 -14.89
C SER A 430 -16.42 -10.18 -13.81
N THR A 431 -16.60 -11.46 -14.13
CA THR A 431 -16.12 -12.56 -13.29
C THR A 431 -14.59 -12.63 -13.34
N GLY A 432 -13.93 -12.79 -12.20
CA GLY A 432 -12.47 -12.85 -12.12
C GLY A 432 -11.95 -12.91 -10.70
N GLN A 433 -10.63 -12.79 -10.54
CA GLN A 433 -9.98 -12.65 -9.25
C GLN A 433 -9.90 -11.16 -8.89
N TYR A 434 -10.23 -10.83 -7.65
CA TYR A 434 -10.15 -9.47 -7.13
C TYR A 434 -9.37 -9.47 -5.83
N GLU A 435 -8.55 -8.46 -5.62
CA GLU A 435 -7.80 -8.25 -4.39
C GLU A 435 -7.91 -6.80 -3.95
N VAL A 436 -7.48 -6.53 -2.72
CA VAL A 436 -7.29 -5.17 -2.22
C VAL A 436 -5.79 -4.93 -2.05
N SER A 437 -5.31 -3.76 -2.44
CA SER A 437 -3.89 -3.42 -2.36
C SER A 437 -3.64 -1.96 -2.01
N THR A 438 -2.43 -1.66 -1.58
CA THR A 438 -1.89 -0.30 -1.44
C THR A 438 -0.60 -0.18 -2.23
N GLY A 439 -0.26 1.05 -2.64
CA GLY A 439 1.08 1.35 -3.14
C GLY A 439 2.11 1.43 -2.01
N GLN A 440 3.33 1.83 -2.37
CA GLN A 440 4.35 2.23 -1.41
C GLN A 440 3.86 3.43 -0.59
N ILE A 441 4.13 3.44 0.71
CA ILE A 441 3.71 4.48 1.65
C ILE A 441 4.95 5.05 2.32
N SER A 442 5.05 6.37 2.35
CA SER A 442 6.11 7.07 3.06
C SER A 442 5.48 7.87 4.20
N LYS A 443 5.93 7.67 5.43
CA LYS A 443 5.29 8.25 6.61
C LYS A 443 6.31 8.87 7.55
N ILE A 444 5.95 10.00 8.15
CA ILE A 444 6.71 10.56 9.27
C ILE A 444 6.30 9.79 10.51
N GLU A 445 7.27 9.14 11.13
CA GLU A 445 7.08 8.26 12.26
C GLU A 445 7.40 8.97 13.58
N THR A 446 8.50 9.71 13.60
CA THR A 446 8.94 10.45 14.79
C THR A 446 9.15 11.92 14.45
N ALA A 447 8.07 12.69 14.53
CA ALA A 447 8.08 14.13 14.27
C ALA A 447 8.84 14.96 15.32
N THR A 448 9.14 14.37 16.49
CA THR A 448 9.87 15.02 17.59
C THR A 448 11.39 15.03 17.38
N LEU A 449 11.91 14.17 16.50
CA LEU A 449 13.32 14.22 16.11
C LEU A 449 13.56 15.44 15.22
N ASN A 450 14.79 15.97 15.27
CA ASN A 450 15.21 17.09 14.43
C ASN A 450 16.50 16.71 13.67
N PRO A 451 16.41 16.40 12.37
CA PRO A 451 15.23 16.45 11.51
C PRO A 451 14.20 15.33 11.82
N PRO A 452 12.92 15.47 11.43
CA PRO A 452 11.93 14.41 11.62
C PRO A 452 12.36 13.09 10.99
N TYR A 453 12.06 11.99 11.67
CA TYR A 453 12.29 10.65 11.17
C TYR A 453 11.03 10.08 10.52
N GLY A 454 11.20 9.30 9.47
CA GLY A 454 10.13 8.59 8.80
C GLY A 454 10.63 7.33 8.13
N ASP A 455 9.68 6.52 7.67
CA ASP A 455 9.91 5.24 7.01
C ASP A 455 9.29 5.21 5.61
N THR A 456 9.55 4.13 4.91
CA THR A 456 8.90 3.77 3.66
C THR A 456 8.50 2.31 3.72
N LEU A 457 7.20 2.07 3.73
CA LEU A 457 6.59 0.75 3.69
C LEU A 457 6.37 0.33 2.24
N SER A 458 6.71 -0.91 1.94
CA SER A 458 6.48 -1.55 0.66
C SER A 458 4.98 -1.75 0.38
N PRO A 459 4.58 -1.89 -0.89
CA PRO A 459 3.20 -2.22 -1.23
C PRO A 459 2.70 -3.46 -0.48
N ALA A 460 1.40 -3.50 -0.19
CA ALA A 460 0.72 -4.68 0.35
C ALA A 460 -0.48 -5.04 -0.52
N ALA A 461 -0.79 -6.33 -0.61
CA ALA A 461 -1.98 -6.84 -1.27
C ALA A 461 -2.56 -8.02 -0.49
N THR A 462 -3.88 -8.12 -0.49
CA THR A 462 -4.58 -9.24 0.12
C THR A 462 -4.62 -10.45 -0.81
N THR A 463 -5.00 -11.62 -0.28
CA THR A 463 -5.13 -12.82 -1.13
C THR A 463 -6.28 -12.65 -2.13
N PRO A 464 -6.07 -12.88 -3.43
CA PRO A 464 -7.13 -12.72 -4.43
C PRO A 464 -8.37 -13.60 -4.16
N VAL A 465 -9.55 -13.00 -4.24
CA VAL A 465 -10.85 -13.67 -4.11
C VAL A 465 -11.49 -13.85 -5.48
N SER A 466 -11.89 -15.09 -5.79
CA SER A 466 -12.61 -15.42 -7.03
C SER A 466 -14.08 -14.96 -6.95
N VAL A 467 -14.42 -13.90 -7.67
CA VAL A 467 -15.79 -13.34 -7.71
C VAL A 467 -16.49 -13.78 -9.00
N LYS A 468 -17.57 -14.54 -8.83
CA LYS A 468 -18.50 -14.91 -9.90
C LYS A 468 -19.63 -13.89 -9.99
N VAL A 469 -19.67 -13.16 -11.10
CA VAL A 469 -20.67 -12.11 -11.33
C VAL A 469 -21.90 -12.69 -12.02
N HIS A 470 -23.04 -12.57 -11.35
CA HIS A 470 -24.35 -12.84 -11.91
C HIS A 470 -24.96 -11.54 -12.43
N GLY A 471 -25.39 -11.56 -13.69
CA GLY A 471 -26.10 -10.46 -14.28
C GLY A 471 -27.37 -10.13 -13.49
N ALA A 472 -27.89 -8.93 -13.71
CA ALA A 472 -29.18 -8.54 -13.15
C ALA A 472 -29.95 -7.67 -14.14
N THR A 473 -31.27 -7.64 -13.95
CA THR A 473 -32.16 -6.74 -14.66
C THR A 473 -33.03 -5.97 -13.67
N SER A 474 -33.14 -4.67 -13.90
CA SER A 474 -33.95 -3.74 -13.11
C SER A 474 -34.77 -2.84 -14.04
N ASN A 475 -35.71 -2.08 -13.49
CA ASN A 475 -36.64 -1.24 -14.27
C ASN A 475 -37.38 -1.99 -15.41
N PHE A 476 -37.48 -3.32 -15.31
CA PHE A 476 -38.02 -4.18 -16.34
C PHE A 476 -39.52 -3.95 -16.52
N ARG A 477 -39.94 -3.57 -17.73
CA ARG A 477 -41.32 -3.28 -18.10
C ARG A 477 -41.62 -3.82 -19.50
N VAL A 478 -42.88 -4.13 -19.73
CA VAL A 478 -43.38 -4.57 -21.04
C VAL A 478 -44.63 -3.79 -21.37
N GLN A 479 -44.65 -3.13 -22.52
CA GLN A 479 -45.76 -2.30 -22.99
C GLN A 479 -46.33 -2.87 -24.29
N SER A 480 -47.65 -2.91 -24.42
CA SER A 480 -48.27 -3.28 -25.69
C SER A 480 -48.12 -2.14 -26.71
N GLN A 481 -47.75 -2.50 -27.94
CA GLN A 481 -47.67 -1.60 -29.09
C GLN A 481 -48.46 -2.15 -30.30
N GLY A 482 -49.55 -2.89 -30.03
CA GLY A 482 -50.46 -3.41 -31.04
C GLY A 482 -49.84 -4.45 -31.98
N GLY A 483 -50.08 -5.73 -31.69
CA GLY A 483 -49.41 -6.86 -32.37
C GLY A 483 -47.91 -7.01 -32.05
N LYS A 484 -47.39 -6.16 -31.15
CA LYS A 484 -46.02 -6.16 -30.64
C LYS A 484 -45.99 -5.81 -29.17
N ALA A 485 -44.89 -6.15 -28.51
CA ALA A 485 -44.53 -5.69 -27.19
C ALA A 485 -43.21 -4.93 -27.21
N LEU A 486 -43.18 -3.74 -26.61
CA LEU A 486 -41.95 -3.06 -26.28
C LEU A 486 -41.46 -3.58 -24.92
N VAL A 487 -40.30 -4.22 -24.93
CA VAL A 487 -39.64 -4.78 -23.75
C VAL A 487 -38.49 -3.85 -23.39
N LEU A 488 -38.54 -3.27 -22.19
CA LEU A 488 -37.61 -2.24 -21.74
C LEU A 488 -37.03 -2.61 -20.38
N GLY A 489 -35.76 -2.28 -20.15
CA GLY A 489 -35.17 -2.38 -18.82
C GLY A 489 -33.73 -1.88 -18.75
N THR A 490 -33.14 -2.07 -17.57
CA THR A 490 -31.74 -1.79 -17.26
C THR A 490 -31.04 -3.11 -16.96
N VAL A 491 -29.81 -3.29 -17.43
CA VAL A 491 -28.94 -4.42 -17.09
C VAL A 491 -27.88 -4.00 -16.08
N ALA A 492 -27.39 -4.97 -15.31
CA ALA A 492 -26.19 -4.82 -14.51
C ALA A 492 -25.31 -6.08 -14.65
N PRO A 493 -23.97 -5.96 -14.81
CA PRO A 493 -23.21 -4.73 -15.02
C PRO A 493 -23.74 -3.91 -16.21
N GLY A 494 -23.67 -2.58 -16.17
CA GLY A 494 -24.30 -1.69 -17.16
C GLY A 494 -23.36 -1.22 -18.27
N HIS A 495 -22.09 -1.58 -18.20
CA HIS A 495 -21.04 -1.14 -19.10
C HIS A 495 -19.92 -2.18 -19.14
N GLY A 496 -18.92 -1.95 -20.01
CA GLY A 496 -17.80 -2.86 -20.24
C GLY A 496 -18.16 -4.05 -21.14
N HIS A 497 -19.36 -4.08 -21.71
CA HIS A 497 -19.84 -5.23 -22.46
C HIS A 497 -18.92 -5.60 -23.63
N VAL A 498 -18.57 -6.88 -23.71
CA VAL A 498 -17.81 -7.47 -24.82
C VAL A 498 -18.77 -8.27 -25.70
N LYS A 499 -19.56 -9.16 -25.09
CA LYS A 499 -20.64 -9.90 -25.75
C LYS A 499 -21.92 -9.90 -24.91
N GLY A 500 -22.22 -8.76 -24.28
CA GLY A 500 -23.45 -8.54 -23.52
C GLY A 500 -24.70 -8.77 -24.38
N THR A 501 -25.61 -9.62 -23.90
CA THR A 501 -26.85 -9.97 -24.60
C THR A 501 -28.04 -9.98 -23.67
N VAL A 502 -29.16 -9.45 -24.16
CA VAL A 502 -30.47 -9.56 -23.50
C VAL A 502 -31.36 -10.45 -24.35
N THR A 503 -31.81 -11.57 -23.78
CA THR A 503 -32.73 -12.50 -24.45
C THR A 503 -34.11 -12.38 -23.84
N VAL A 504 -35.11 -12.13 -24.68
CA VAL A 504 -36.52 -12.05 -24.30
C VAL A 504 -37.14 -13.44 -24.44
N PHE A 505 -37.88 -13.84 -23.41
CA PHE A 505 -38.67 -15.05 -23.40
C PHE A 505 -40.14 -14.72 -23.16
N ALA A 506 -41.04 -15.39 -23.88
CA ALA A 506 -42.48 -15.21 -23.71
C ALA A 506 -43.24 -16.53 -23.73
N ARG A 507 -44.44 -16.53 -23.13
CA ARG A 507 -45.44 -17.60 -23.25
C ARG A 507 -46.87 -17.04 -23.23
N GLY A 508 -47.82 -17.80 -23.76
CA GLY A 508 -49.25 -17.52 -23.62
C GLY A 508 -49.82 -18.14 -22.34
N GLY A 509 -50.68 -17.42 -21.62
CA GLY A 509 -51.37 -17.95 -20.44
C GLY A 509 -50.47 -18.30 -19.24
N LYS A 510 -51.05 -18.98 -18.23
CA LYS A 510 -50.38 -19.35 -16.97
C LYS A 510 -49.56 -20.65 -17.03
N LYS A 511 -49.89 -21.56 -17.95
CA LYS A 511 -49.28 -22.90 -18.11
C LYS A 511 -48.35 -22.93 -19.35
N GLY A 512 -47.31 -23.76 -19.33
CA GLY A 512 -46.37 -23.95 -20.45
C GLY A 512 -45.00 -23.29 -20.28
N ALA A 513 -44.03 -23.73 -21.07
CA ALA A 513 -42.63 -23.27 -21.01
C ALA A 513 -42.44 -21.89 -21.66
N PHE A 514 -41.53 -21.09 -21.11
CA PHE A 514 -41.07 -19.85 -21.71
C PHE A 514 -40.23 -20.16 -22.96
N ARG A 515 -40.58 -19.54 -24.10
CA ARG A 515 -39.83 -19.68 -25.35
C ARG A 515 -39.04 -18.41 -25.64
N LYS A 516 -37.82 -18.54 -26.15
CA LYS A 516 -37.04 -17.41 -26.65
C LYS A 516 -37.77 -16.79 -27.85
N VAL A 517 -37.99 -15.48 -27.82
CA VAL A 517 -38.72 -14.74 -28.86
C VAL A 517 -37.91 -13.60 -29.47
N ALA A 518 -36.87 -13.11 -28.78
CA ALA A 518 -35.93 -12.15 -29.31
C ALA A 518 -34.60 -12.20 -28.54
N THR A 519 -33.52 -11.76 -29.18
CA THR A 519 -32.25 -11.45 -28.51
C THR A 519 -31.73 -10.13 -29.06
N ASP A 520 -31.22 -9.29 -28.19
CA ASP A 520 -30.52 -8.06 -28.55
C ASP A 520 -29.10 -8.08 -27.98
N ARG A 521 -28.16 -7.46 -28.69
CA ARG A 521 -26.76 -7.34 -28.27
C ARG A 521 -26.51 -5.92 -27.80
N LEU A 522 -25.93 -5.79 -26.62
CA LEU A 522 -25.64 -4.49 -26.03
C LEU A 522 -24.30 -3.96 -26.55
N ALA A 523 -24.25 -2.65 -26.80
CA ALA A 523 -22.99 -1.95 -27.01
C ALA A 523 -22.19 -1.88 -25.69
N THR A 524 -20.88 -1.60 -25.77
CA THR A 524 -19.98 -1.63 -24.61
C THR A 524 -20.42 -0.74 -23.44
N SER A 525 -21.03 0.41 -23.70
CA SER A 525 -21.48 1.37 -22.67
C SER A 525 -22.99 1.32 -22.38
N GLN A 526 -23.70 0.35 -22.95
CA GLN A 526 -25.15 0.30 -22.92
C GLN A 526 -25.70 -0.36 -21.65
N GLY A 527 -26.25 0.45 -20.74
CA GLY A 527 -26.89 -0.02 -19.50
C GLY A 527 -28.41 -0.19 -19.63
N ASN A 528 -29.07 0.56 -20.51
CA ASN A 528 -30.50 0.39 -20.78
C ASN A 528 -30.74 -0.29 -22.14
N PHE A 529 -31.76 -1.15 -22.21
CA PHE A 529 -32.14 -1.86 -23.43
C PHE A 529 -33.61 -1.63 -23.77
N ALA A 530 -33.94 -1.67 -25.06
CA ALA A 530 -35.29 -1.65 -25.59
C ALA A 530 -35.39 -2.62 -26.77
N ILE A 531 -36.32 -3.57 -26.71
CA ILE A 531 -36.50 -4.61 -27.72
C ILE A 531 -37.98 -4.63 -28.11
N SER A 532 -38.27 -4.42 -29.40
CA SER A 532 -39.61 -4.57 -29.94
C SER A 532 -39.80 -6.00 -30.42
N VAL A 533 -40.74 -6.73 -29.81
CA VAL A 533 -40.95 -8.16 -30.06
C VAL A 533 -42.35 -8.38 -30.65
N PRO A 534 -42.49 -9.03 -31.82
CA PRO A 534 -43.78 -9.49 -32.31
C PRO A 534 -44.38 -10.50 -31.33
N LEU A 535 -45.56 -10.20 -30.79
CA LEU A 535 -46.30 -11.11 -29.92
C LEU A 535 -47.76 -11.09 -30.32
N ALA A 536 -48.36 -12.27 -30.45
CA ALA A 536 -49.77 -12.39 -30.77
C ALA A 536 -50.64 -11.76 -29.67
N ALA A 537 -51.81 -11.27 -30.07
CA ALA A 537 -52.77 -10.61 -29.18
C ALA A 537 -53.18 -11.51 -27.99
N GLY A 538 -53.67 -10.87 -26.93
CA GLY A 538 -54.08 -11.51 -25.68
C GLY A 538 -53.02 -11.49 -24.58
N ALA A 539 -53.30 -12.15 -23.46
CA ALA A 539 -52.45 -12.14 -22.27
C ALA A 539 -51.15 -12.93 -22.49
N ARG A 540 -50.01 -12.26 -22.27
CA ARG A 540 -48.65 -12.80 -22.41
C ARG A 540 -47.87 -12.64 -21.12
N ASN A 541 -47.08 -13.64 -20.80
CA ASN A 541 -46.08 -13.59 -19.73
C ASN A 541 -44.70 -13.46 -20.36
N VAL A 542 -43.91 -12.48 -19.92
CA VAL A 542 -42.61 -12.14 -20.49
C VAL A 542 -41.53 -12.10 -19.42
N LYS A 543 -40.35 -12.63 -19.74
CA LYS A 543 -39.11 -12.53 -18.95
C LYS A 543 -37.96 -12.10 -19.84
N VAL A 544 -36.90 -11.60 -19.24
CA VAL A 544 -35.62 -11.37 -19.90
C VAL A 544 -34.50 -12.10 -19.17
N SER A 545 -33.48 -12.51 -19.91
CA SER A 545 -32.20 -12.97 -19.37
C SER A 545 -31.10 -12.04 -19.86
N PHE A 546 -30.22 -11.61 -18.96
CA PHE A 546 -29.01 -10.86 -19.32
C PHE A 546 -27.76 -11.67 -18.97
N GLN A 547 -26.79 -11.70 -19.89
CA GLN A 547 -25.49 -12.34 -19.73
C GLN A 547 -24.41 -11.63 -20.57
N ASP A 548 -23.15 -11.75 -20.18
CA ASP A 548 -21.98 -11.44 -21.01
C ASP A 548 -20.96 -12.59 -20.90
N PRO A 549 -21.01 -13.57 -21.82
CA PRO A 549 -20.15 -14.75 -21.74
C PRO A 549 -18.65 -14.45 -21.84
N LYS A 550 -18.26 -13.36 -22.52
CA LYS A 550 -16.83 -13.00 -22.67
C LYS A 550 -16.27 -12.31 -21.44
N GLN A 551 -17.12 -11.70 -20.62
CA GLN A 551 -16.78 -11.19 -19.30
C GLN A 551 -17.08 -12.19 -18.17
N GLY A 552 -17.51 -13.42 -18.51
CA GLY A 552 -17.91 -14.43 -17.55
C GLY A 552 -19.15 -14.04 -16.72
N VAL A 553 -19.93 -13.04 -17.14
CA VAL A 553 -21.16 -12.62 -16.45
C VAL A 553 -22.23 -13.67 -16.70
N VAL A 554 -22.62 -14.36 -15.63
CA VAL A 554 -23.54 -15.48 -15.67
C VAL A 554 -24.97 -14.98 -15.88
N ALA A 555 -25.72 -15.71 -16.71
CA ALA A 555 -27.10 -15.42 -17.01
C ALA A 555 -27.98 -15.34 -15.76
N ALA A 556 -28.82 -14.31 -15.69
CA ALA A 556 -29.85 -14.21 -14.67
C ALA A 556 -31.21 -13.82 -15.27
N MET A 557 -32.24 -14.55 -14.87
CA MET A 557 -33.61 -14.30 -15.31
C MET A 557 -34.25 -13.17 -14.50
N SER A 558 -35.01 -12.32 -15.18
CA SER A 558 -35.86 -11.31 -14.55
C SER A 558 -37.07 -11.95 -13.86
N ARG A 559 -37.79 -11.12 -13.09
CA ARG A 559 -39.19 -11.39 -12.73
C ARG A 559 -40.06 -11.56 -13.99
N THR A 560 -41.19 -12.25 -13.86
CA THR A 560 -42.21 -12.30 -14.91
C THR A 560 -43.00 -10.99 -14.94
N VAL A 561 -43.26 -10.46 -16.14
CA VAL A 561 -44.22 -9.38 -16.38
C VAL A 561 -45.37 -9.92 -17.23
N THR A 562 -46.60 -9.72 -16.75
CA THR A 562 -47.81 -10.01 -17.52
C THR A 562 -48.22 -8.77 -18.29
N VAL A 563 -48.54 -8.92 -19.58
CA VAL A 563 -49.03 -7.85 -20.44
C VAL A 563 -50.14 -8.38 -21.35
N THR A 564 -51.18 -7.60 -21.58
CA THR A 564 -52.19 -7.91 -22.59
C THR A 564 -51.82 -7.21 -23.88
N ILE A 565 -51.55 -7.98 -24.93
CA ILE A 565 -51.18 -7.43 -26.24
C ILE A 565 -52.46 -7.12 -27.03
N SER A 566 -52.65 -5.85 -27.38
CA SER A 566 -53.74 -5.41 -28.26
C SER A 566 -53.53 -5.88 -29.69
N SER A 567 -54.60 -5.91 -30.48
CA SER A 567 -54.54 -6.16 -31.92
C SER A 567 -53.69 -5.11 -32.63
N LYS A 568 -53.16 -5.46 -33.81
CA LYS A 568 -52.41 -4.52 -34.64
C LYS A 568 -53.34 -3.37 -35.07
N PRO A 569 -52.95 -2.09 -34.89
CA PRO A 569 -53.76 -0.96 -35.32
C PRO A 569 -53.90 -0.93 -36.84
N ALA A 570 -54.99 -0.33 -37.33
CA ALA A 570 -55.20 -0.10 -38.76
C ALA A 570 -54.20 0.92 -39.34
N SER A 571 -53.72 1.86 -38.52
CA SER A 571 -52.66 2.79 -38.88
C SER A 571 -51.27 2.22 -38.62
N SER A 572 -50.27 2.74 -39.33
CA SER A 572 -48.87 2.42 -39.14
C SER A 572 -47.98 3.63 -39.34
N VAL A 573 -46.82 3.61 -38.71
CA VAL A 573 -45.73 4.55 -38.95
C VAL A 573 -44.43 3.81 -39.12
N SER A 574 -43.61 4.27 -40.06
CA SER A 574 -42.34 3.70 -40.41
C SER A 574 -41.25 4.75 -40.22
N LEU A 575 -40.19 4.39 -39.52
CA LEU A 575 -39.00 5.20 -39.42
C LEU A 575 -38.12 4.84 -40.62
N ARG A 576 -37.98 5.78 -41.56
CA ARG A 576 -37.34 5.55 -42.87
C ARG A 576 -35.84 5.79 -42.83
N SER A 577 -35.39 6.85 -42.15
CA SER A 577 -33.97 7.14 -42.00
C SER A 577 -33.66 7.84 -40.68
N VAL A 578 -32.45 7.58 -40.17
CA VAL A 578 -31.80 8.37 -39.14
C VAL A 578 -30.44 8.75 -39.67
N LYS A 579 -30.16 10.05 -39.79
CA LYS A 579 -28.87 10.57 -40.24
C LYS A 579 -28.23 11.33 -39.09
N GLY A 580 -27.08 10.87 -38.60
CA GLY A 580 -26.30 11.61 -37.61
C GLY A 580 -25.75 12.90 -38.22
N THR A 581 -25.77 13.98 -37.45
CA THR A 581 -25.13 15.27 -37.79
C THR A 581 -24.16 15.65 -36.67
N ARG A 582 -23.28 16.62 -36.90
CA ARG A 582 -22.38 17.13 -35.85
C ARG A 582 -23.22 17.70 -34.70
N GLY A 583 -23.20 17.05 -33.54
CA GLY A 583 -24.00 17.44 -32.37
C GLY A 583 -25.50 17.15 -32.48
N GLY A 584 -25.94 16.22 -33.34
CA GLY A 584 -27.36 15.96 -33.57
C GLY A 584 -27.71 14.76 -34.45
N PHE A 585 -28.98 14.67 -34.84
CA PHE A 585 -29.46 13.73 -35.86
C PHE A 585 -30.76 14.21 -36.53
N THR A 586 -31.00 13.79 -37.76
CA THR A 586 -32.28 14.00 -38.48
C THR A 586 -33.01 12.66 -38.63
N VAL A 587 -34.30 12.63 -38.29
CA VAL A 587 -35.16 11.45 -38.41
C VAL A 587 -36.27 11.72 -39.42
N ALA A 588 -36.40 10.86 -40.44
CA ALA A 588 -37.53 10.92 -41.37
C ALA A 588 -38.44 9.69 -41.20
N GLY A 589 -39.75 9.92 -41.26
CA GLY A 589 -40.77 8.89 -41.13
C GLY A 589 -41.88 9.00 -42.16
N ARG A 590 -42.62 7.90 -42.33
CA ARG A 590 -43.81 7.84 -43.18
C ARG A 590 -44.96 7.12 -42.49
N THR A 591 -46.17 7.67 -42.56
CA THR A 591 -47.39 7.08 -42.00
C THR A 591 -48.28 6.45 -43.07
N THR A 592 -49.15 5.53 -42.65
CA THR A 592 -50.23 4.99 -43.49
C THR A 592 -51.42 4.67 -42.59
N PRO A 593 -52.64 5.19 -42.85
CA PRO A 593 -52.95 6.19 -43.89
C PRO A 593 -52.27 7.54 -43.62
N SER A 594 -52.39 8.47 -44.57
CA SER A 594 -51.98 9.87 -44.39
C SER A 594 -52.71 10.53 -43.21
N GLY A 595 -52.19 11.67 -42.77
CA GLY A 595 -52.73 12.46 -41.67
C GLY A 595 -54.17 12.90 -41.92
N GLU A 596 -54.86 13.15 -40.82
CA GLU A 596 -56.20 13.75 -40.74
C GLU A 596 -56.17 14.91 -39.73
N SER A 597 -57.27 15.66 -39.62
CA SER A 597 -57.34 16.74 -38.62
C SER A 597 -57.08 16.21 -37.21
N GLY A 598 -56.12 16.80 -36.49
CA GLY A 598 -55.73 16.38 -35.14
C GLY A 598 -54.73 15.22 -35.07
N ALA A 599 -54.32 14.62 -36.19
CA ALA A 599 -53.30 13.58 -36.19
C ALA A 599 -51.90 14.14 -35.89
N LYS A 600 -51.09 13.36 -35.16
CA LYS A 600 -49.75 13.78 -34.71
C LYS A 600 -48.76 12.63 -34.83
N VAL A 601 -47.51 12.97 -35.15
CA VAL A 601 -46.38 12.04 -35.00
C VAL A 601 -45.47 12.56 -33.90
N GLU A 602 -45.08 11.69 -32.99
CA GLU A 602 -44.09 11.96 -31.95
C GLU A 602 -42.83 11.15 -32.20
N LEU A 603 -41.68 11.80 -32.01
CA LEU A 603 -40.38 11.15 -31.97
C LEU A 603 -40.05 10.85 -30.52
N LEU A 604 -40.01 9.58 -30.17
CA LEU A 604 -39.63 9.08 -28.86
C LEU A 604 -38.14 8.72 -28.84
N ARG A 605 -37.48 8.95 -27.69
CA ARG A 605 -36.09 8.54 -27.47
C ARG A 605 -35.88 7.86 -26.11
N LEU A 606 -34.97 6.91 -26.06
CA LEU A 606 -34.43 6.29 -24.85
C LEU A 606 -32.92 6.52 -24.80
N ASN A 607 -32.43 7.05 -23.67
CA ASN A 607 -30.99 7.12 -23.41
C ASN A 607 -30.49 5.75 -22.94
N THR A 608 -29.54 5.17 -23.68
CA THR A 608 -29.04 3.82 -23.38
C THR A 608 -27.91 3.79 -22.35
N ALA A 609 -27.41 4.96 -21.91
CA ALA A 609 -26.30 5.05 -20.97
C ALA A 609 -26.64 4.45 -19.59
N THR A 610 -25.64 3.89 -18.92
CA THR A 610 -25.75 3.49 -17.51
C THR A 610 -26.18 4.66 -16.64
N GLY A 611 -27.10 4.42 -15.70
CA GLY A 611 -27.62 5.43 -14.78
C GLY A 611 -28.68 6.36 -15.39
N ALA A 612 -28.89 6.35 -16.71
CA ALA A 612 -29.96 7.12 -17.32
C ALA A 612 -31.34 6.50 -17.02
N PRO A 613 -32.43 7.28 -16.96
CA PRO A 613 -33.77 6.75 -16.77
C PRO A 613 -34.16 5.77 -17.88
N ALA A 614 -34.53 4.53 -17.51
CA ALA A 614 -35.03 3.52 -18.43
C ALA A 614 -36.50 3.79 -18.81
N ARG A 615 -36.73 4.85 -19.59
CA ARG A 615 -38.05 5.21 -20.16
C ARG A 615 -37.88 5.97 -21.48
N PHE A 616 -38.81 5.74 -22.40
CA PHE A 616 -38.93 6.61 -23.57
C PHE A 616 -39.48 7.97 -23.16
N THR A 617 -38.95 9.02 -23.78
CA THR A 617 -39.42 10.41 -23.61
C THR A 617 -39.70 11.00 -24.98
N VAL A 618 -40.71 11.86 -25.06
CA VAL A 618 -41.00 12.62 -26.28
C VAL A 618 -39.86 13.60 -26.52
N PHE A 619 -39.23 13.47 -27.67
CA PHE A 619 -38.15 14.34 -28.12
C PHE A 619 -38.64 15.43 -29.07
N GLY A 620 -39.65 15.13 -29.88
CA GLY A 620 -40.27 16.09 -30.79
C GLY A 620 -41.68 15.66 -31.16
N ARG A 621 -42.52 16.63 -31.51
CA ARG A 621 -43.91 16.41 -31.92
C ARG A 621 -44.19 17.21 -33.20
N ALA A 622 -44.86 16.58 -34.15
CA ALA A 622 -45.28 17.20 -35.40
C ALA A 622 -46.77 16.91 -35.64
N ASN A 623 -47.55 17.95 -35.95
CA ASN A 623 -48.92 17.78 -36.42
C ASN A 623 -48.88 17.29 -37.88
N LEU A 624 -49.69 16.28 -38.19
CA LEU A 624 -49.76 15.69 -39.53
C LEU A 624 -51.11 16.02 -40.15
N GLY A 625 -51.14 17.12 -40.92
CA GLY A 625 -52.36 17.61 -41.56
C GLY A 625 -52.93 16.65 -42.62
N ALA A 626 -54.19 16.90 -43.00
CA ALA A 626 -54.92 16.11 -44.00
C ALA A 626 -54.08 15.86 -45.26
N GLY A 627 -53.98 14.60 -45.69
CA GLY A 627 -53.27 14.21 -46.92
C GLY A 627 -51.73 14.16 -46.81
N LYS A 628 -51.12 14.62 -45.71
CA LYS A 628 -49.68 14.53 -45.49
C LYS A 628 -49.31 13.19 -44.87
N ASP A 629 -48.28 12.52 -45.38
CA ASP A 629 -47.85 11.20 -44.89
C ASP A 629 -46.37 11.16 -44.46
N LYS A 630 -45.63 12.26 -44.66
CA LYS A 630 -44.20 12.39 -44.32
C LYS A 630 -44.00 13.28 -43.10
N VAL A 631 -43.04 12.91 -42.26
CA VAL A 631 -42.58 13.71 -41.13
C VAL A 631 -41.06 13.73 -41.08
N THR A 632 -40.47 14.86 -40.72
CA THR A 632 -39.03 14.99 -40.46
C THR A 632 -38.80 15.72 -39.15
N PHE A 633 -37.91 15.19 -38.32
CA PHE A 633 -37.48 15.80 -37.06
C PHE A 633 -35.99 16.12 -37.13
N HIS A 634 -35.61 17.31 -36.67
CA HIS A 634 -34.22 17.73 -36.53
C HIS A 634 -33.87 17.83 -35.05
N ALA A 635 -32.88 17.04 -34.64
CA ALA A 635 -32.33 17.01 -33.30
C ALA A 635 -30.99 17.75 -33.30
N THR A 636 -30.88 18.84 -32.53
CA THR A 636 -29.63 19.63 -32.41
C THR A 636 -29.20 19.72 -30.94
N LYS A 637 -27.92 20.01 -30.69
CA LYS A 637 -27.34 20.19 -29.35
C LYS A 637 -27.43 18.94 -28.46
N ILE A 638 -27.25 17.76 -29.05
CA ILE A 638 -27.17 16.51 -28.29
C ILE A 638 -25.74 16.26 -27.86
N LYS A 639 -25.56 15.85 -26.60
CA LYS A 639 -24.25 15.49 -26.03
C LYS A 639 -23.58 14.40 -26.87
N HIS A 640 -22.36 14.69 -27.32
CA HIS A 640 -21.48 13.76 -28.04
C HIS A 640 -21.28 12.45 -27.25
N GLY A 641 -21.14 11.33 -27.98
CA GLY A 641 -20.93 10.00 -27.40
C GLY A 641 -22.17 9.37 -26.78
N THR A 642 -23.34 10.04 -26.80
CA THR A 642 -24.58 9.46 -26.30
C THR A 642 -25.24 8.57 -27.36
N GLN A 643 -25.59 7.35 -26.96
CA GLN A 643 -26.35 6.42 -27.78
C GLN A 643 -27.84 6.48 -27.40
N TRP A 644 -28.69 6.59 -28.42
CA TRP A 644 -30.14 6.71 -28.28
C TRP A 644 -30.84 5.61 -29.06
N VAL A 645 -31.91 5.05 -28.49
CA VAL A 645 -32.89 4.27 -29.22
C VAL A 645 -34.07 5.17 -29.56
N LEU A 646 -34.44 5.22 -30.83
CA LEU A 646 -35.48 6.08 -31.37
C LEU A 646 -36.68 5.26 -31.84
N GLN A 647 -37.87 5.83 -31.69
CA GLN A 647 -39.13 5.28 -32.17
C GLN A 647 -40.07 6.41 -32.59
N LEU A 648 -40.83 6.23 -33.67
CA LEU A 648 -41.94 7.12 -34.02
C LEU A 648 -43.23 6.55 -33.49
N GLU A 649 -44.07 7.41 -32.93
CA GLU A 649 -45.44 7.12 -32.51
C GLU A 649 -46.40 7.95 -33.35
N TYR A 650 -47.37 7.30 -34.00
CA TYR A 650 -48.40 7.96 -34.79
C TYR A 650 -49.75 7.85 -34.09
N ILE A 651 -50.28 9.01 -33.73
CA ILE A 651 -51.47 9.22 -32.92
C ILE A 651 -52.54 9.81 -33.84
N ARG A 652 -53.69 9.12 -33.91
CA ARG A 652 -54.87 9.56 -34.65
C ARG A 652 -56.05 9.72 -33.69
N PRO A 653 -56.89 10.76 -33.82
CA PRO A 653 -58.04 10.95 -32.96
C PRO A 653 -58.95 9.71 -32.91
N GLY A 654 -59.31 9.25 -31.71
CA GLY A 654 -60.19 8.10 -31.50
C GLY A 654 -59.61 6.72 -31.86
N GLN A 655 -58.32 6.63 -32.21
CA GLN A 655 -57.67 5.37 -32.60
C GLN A 655 -56.49 5.04 -31.69
N ALA A 656 -56.20 3.74 -31.56
CA ALA A 656 -54.99 3.28 -30.87
C ALA A 656 -53.74 3.74 -31.63
N PRO A 657 -52.70 4.25 -30.93
CA PRO A 657 -51.48 4.71 -31.58
C PRO A 657 -50.73 3.54 -32.23
N SER A 658 -49.98 3.85 -33.28
CA SER A 658 -49.10 2.90 -33.96
C SER A 658 -47.65 3.32 -33.83
N PHE A 659 -46.74 2.35 -33.77
CA PHE A 659 -45.33 2.60 -33.48
C PHE A 659 -44.42 2.05 -34.58
N SER A 660 -43.34 2.77 -34.88
CA SER A 660 -42.31 2.29 -35.80
C SER A 660 -41.46 1.19 -35.17
N GLY A 661 -40.63 0.55 -35.99
CA GLY A 661 -39.48 -0.20 -35.47
C GLY A 661 -38.51 0.70 -34.71
N LEU A 662 -37.72 0.11 -33.83
CA LEU A 662 -36.66 0.79 -33.10
C LEU A 662 -35.45 1.04 -34.01
N ARG A 663 -34.79 2.19 -33.85
CA ARG A 663 -33.52 2.50 -34.50
C ARG A 663 -32.55 3.09 -33.50
N THR A 664 -31.34 2.56 -33.46
CA THR A 664 -30.27 3.05 -32.60
C THR A 664 -29.41 4.06 -33.36
N VAL A 665 -29.06 5.16 -32.72
CA VAL A 665 -28.14 6.17 -33.26
C VAL A 665 -27.14 6.60 -32.18
N ALA A 666 -25.88 6.72 -32.57
CA ALA A 666 -24.84 7.34 -31.74
C ALA A 666 -24.57 8.75 -32.27
N VAL A 667 -24.57 9.74 -31.38
CA VAL A 667 -24.19 11.12 -31.76
C VAL A 667 -22.68 11.22 -31.80
N ARG A 668 -22.15 11.40 -33.01
CA ARG A 668 -20.72 11.58 -33.29
C ARG A 668 -20.28 12.98 -32.91
#